data_AF-A0A7S0L7M2-F1
#
_entry.id   AF-A0A7S0L7M2-F1
#
_cell.length_a   1.000
_cell.length_b   1.000
_cell.length_c   1.000
_cell.angle_alpha   90.00
_cell.angle_beta   90.00
_cell.angle_gamma   90.00
#
_symmetry.space_group_name_H-M   'P 1'
#
loop_
_entity.id
_entity.type
_entity.pdbx_description
1 polymer ?
#
loop_
_entity_poly.entity_id
_entity_poly.type
_entity_poly.pdbx_seq_one_letter_code
_entity_poly.pdbx_strand_id
1 'polypeptide(L)'
;ARFVERMEKRVTSSPTQDLALTNCVFLSQPEHALLGGETDVYVLLGGEVGVVFTARAHDKVEASCVGLNAVQRRILSVSNGSTLMCEVFTPDGAEAAGLSSATLEVDVVRARARGAEQIDVQQLSQEILSKYALQFLTMEQEFVVPWKDLNLLLRVKGLEAISVGAEAEQTVQRGMLVSQTQPLFVKAPSAPITLVGQPDNQKRTNIFRADWSFEKMGVGGLDQEFSDIFRRAFASRIFPVSVLRKLGISHVKGMLLYGPPGTGKTLIARQIGKMLNGKEPKVVHGPEILSKYVGQSEENIRALFAEAEAEMQEKGDDSELHIIIFDEIDSVCKQRGSTRDGTGVHDTVVNQLLSKIDGVHSLNNILVIGMTNRKDMIDEALLRPGRLEVQVEISLPDEKGRFQILSIHTAGMKQAKYLGADVNLGELAGATKNFSGAEIEGLVKSAASFAFGRQVQVENLNNPKQAVSTDSLQVTMADFEQALKEVRPAFGISNDDLQACVAGGIIPYGGSIQQVINSAASLITQLQASARTSLISILFEGDPGSGTTALAATTALKSGFPFVKLISPNGMIGVNENTKAQMIARVFEDAHRSPLSVVVLDDLERLLDYVRIGPRFSNVVLQTLLTCIKKVPPKRTKLVILATTSCAKVLESFELLDAFNVKLHVPTLSTDASLRVLSQLGVSNAAELQPVLSTVGIGLPIKKLLLVAEMSMAAGRIDPALFTSTLQDAGLI
;
A
#
# COMPACT_ATOMS: atom_id res chain seq x y z
N ALA A 1 0.95 8.76 -74.90
CA ALA A 1 1.92 9.87 -74.92
C ALA A 1 2.35 10.13 -73.47
N ARG A 2 3.45 9.50 -73.02
CA ARG A 2 4.05 9.65 -71.68
C ARG A 2 5.35 10.45 -71.83
N PHE A 3 5.23 11.74 -72.03
CA PHE A 3 6.39 12.62 -72.14
C PHE A 3 6.02 13.97 -71.53
N VAL A 4 6.11 14.08 -70.20
CA VAL A 4 6.65 15.21 -69.40
C VAL A 4 6.60 14.75 -67.93
N GLU A 5 7.56 13.97 -67.42
CA GLU A 5 7.49 13.54 -65.99
C GLU A 5 8.59 14.14 -65.11
N ARG A 6 9.70 14.65 -65.67
CA ARG A 6 10.79 15.24 -64.88
C ARG A 6 11.34 16.48 -65.56
N MET A 7 11.36 17.60 -64.83
CA MET A 7 11.92 18.88 -65.29
C MET A 7 12.95 19.39 -64.29
N GLU A 8 14.15 19.74 -64.77
CA GLU A 8 15.11 20.50 -63.98
C GLU A 8 14.68 21.97 -63.92
N LYS A 9 14.58 22.52 -62.70
CA LYS A 9 14.16 23.91 -62.45
C LYS A 9 15.19 24.64 -61.62
N ARG A 10 15.42 25.91 -61.92
CA ARG A 10 16.29 26.78 -61.13
C ARG A 10 15.52 27.43 -59.97
N VAL A 11 16.06 27.35 -58.76
CA VAL A 11 15.45 27.92 -57.56
C VAL A 11 15.52 29.44 -57.61
N THR A 12 14.37 30.10 -57.41
CA THR A 12 14.23 31.54 -57.20
C THR A 12 13.44 31.81 -55.93
N SER A 13 13.52 33.02 -55.39
CA SER A 13 12.71 33.42 -54.23
C SER A 13 11.24 33.60 -54.60
N SER A 14 10.35 33.34 -53.64
CA SER A 14 8.91 33.64 -53.78
C SER A 14 8.65 35.08 -54.27
N PRO A 15 7.72 35.30 -55.22
CA PRO A 15 7.52 36.61 -55.87
C PRO A 15 7.12 37.77 -54.96
N THR A 16 6.38 37.49 -53.89
CA THR A 16 5.96 38.46 -52.87
C THR A 16 5.97 37.83 -51.47
N GLN A 17 5.94 38.67 -50.43
CA GLN A 17 5.92 38.18 -49.04
C GLN A 17 4.60 37.50 -48.66
N ASP A 18 3.46 37.97 -49.18
CA ASP A 18 2.15 37.36 -48.90
C ASP A 18 2.06 35.94 -49.49
N LEU A 19 2.62 35.75 -50.69
CA LEU A 19 2.68 34.45 -51.35
C LEU A 19 3.60 33.47 -50.60
N ALA A 20 4.60 33.98 -49.86
CA ALA A 20 5.47 33.14 -49.04
C ALA A 20 4.72 32.43 -47.88
N LEU A 21 3.56 32.94 -47.47
CA LEU A 21 2.74 32.39 -46.38
C LEU A 21 1.74 31.33 -46.85
N THR A 22 1.58 31.15 -48.17
CA THR A 22 0.56 30.25 -48.74
C THR A 22 0.96 28.78 -48.79
N ASN A 23 2.22 28.45 -48.45
CA ASN A 23 2.84 27.12 -48.61
C ASN A 23 2.79 26.57 -50.05
N CYS A 24 2.45 27.40 -51.05
CA CYS A 24 2.49 27.03 -52.46
C CYS A 24 3.88 27.27 -53.07
N VAL A 25 4.11 26.61 -54.20
CA VAL A 25 5.28 26.81 -55.06
C VAL A 25 4.84 27.52 -56.33
N PHE A 26 5.65 28.44 -56.84
CA PHE A 26 5.27 29.26 -57.99
C PHE A 26 6.03 28.88 -59.25
N LEU A 27 5.30 28.66 -60.34
CA LEU A 27 5.83 28.38 -61.68
C LEU A 27 5.42 29.49 -62.66
N SER A 28 6.07 29.54 -63.82
CA SER A 28 5.67 30.45 -64.89
C SER A 28 4.28 30.08 -65.45
N GLN A 29 3.49 31.08 -65.87
CA GLN A 29 2.17 30.87 -66.48
C GLN A 29 2.13 29.81 -67.60
N PRO A 30 3.01 29.84 -68.62
CA PRO A 30 2.95 28.86 -69.70
C PRO A 30 3.27 27.45 -69.24
N GLU A 31 4.17 27.28 -68.27
CA GLU A 31 4.53 25.96 -67.72
C GLU A 31 3.44 25.39 -66.84
N HIS A 32 2.78 26.22 -66.02
CA HIS A 32 1.62 25.78 -65.26
C HIS A 32 0.47 25.34 -66.18
N ALA A 33 0.23 26.07 -67.28
CA ALA A 33 -0.78 25.71 -68.27
C ALA A 33 -0.48 24.36 -68.93
N LEU A 34 0.80 24.06 -69.21
CA LEU A 34 1.27 22.78 -69.75
C LEU A 34 1.08 21.59 -68.79
N LEU A 35 1.02 21.83 -67.48
CA LEU A 35 0.96 20.79 -66.45
C LEU A 35 -0.48 20.49 -65.98
N GLY A 36 -1.50 21.19 -66.51
CA GLY A 36 -2.92 20.93 -66.19
C GLY A 36 -3.72 22.18 -65.82
N GLY A 37 -3.66 23.22 -66.65
CA GLY A 37 -4.04 24.62 -66.36
C GLY A 37 -5.46 24.95 -65.86
N GLU A 38 -6.34 23.98 -65.61
CA GLU A 38 -7.68 24.20 -65.04
C GLU A 38 -7.87 23.63 -63.61
N THR A 39 -6.93 22.82 -63.11
CA THR A 39 -6.98 22.19 -61.78
C THR A 39 -5.74 22.50 -60.94
N ASP A 40 -5.82 22.35 -59.61
CA ASP A 40 -4.63 22.45 -58.74
C ASP A 40 -3.58 21.41 -59.17
N VAL A 41 -2.38 21.88 -59.51
CA VAL A 41 -1.25 21.04 -59.94
C VAL A 41 -0.37 20.73 -58.73
N TYR A 42 -0.05 19.46 -58.52
CA TYR A 42 0.85 19.03 -57.45
C TYR A 42 2.23 18.67 -58.01
N VAL A 43 3.27 19.14 -57.35
CA VAL A 43 4.66 18.90 -57.76
C VAL A 43 5.47 18.28 -56.63
N LEU A 44 6.22 17.25 -56.96
CA LEU A 44 7.21 16.63 -56.09
C LEU A 44 8.56 17.31 -56.32
N LEU A 45 9.13 17.90 -55.27
CA LEU A 45 10.42 18.56 -55.31
C LEU A 45 11.44 17.80 -54.45
N GLY A 46 12.60 17.44 -55.02
CA GLY A 46 13.70 16.81 -54.28
C GLY A 46 13.93 15.31 -54.50
N GLY A 47 13.31 14.70 -55.52
CA GLY A 47 13.52 13.28 -55.89
C GLY A 47 12.66 12.29 -55.08
N GLU A 48 13.11 11.04 -54.93
CA GLU A 48 12.32 9.93 -54.33
C GLU A 48 11.87 10.16 -52.88
N VAL A 49 12.58 11.00 -52.12
CA VAL A 49 12.24 11.41 -50.74
C VAL A 49 11.79 12.89 -50.70
N GLY A 50 11.31 13.40 -51.84
CA GLY A 50 10.91 14.79 -52.02
C GLY A 50 9.63 15.17 -51.27
N VAL A 51 9.42 16.48 -51.13
CA VAL A 51 8.22 17.05 -50.52
C VAL A 51 7.24 17.44 -51.61
N VAL A 52 5.96 17.10 -51.42
CA VAL A 52 4.88 17.47 -52.34
C VAL A 52 4.39 18.87 -52.00
N PHE A 53 4.34 19.75 -53.01
CA PHE A 53 3.78 21.08 -52.88
C PHE A 53 2.68 21.33 -53.91
N THR A 54 1.78 22.26 -53.61
CA THR A 54 0.80 22.77 -54.57
C THR A 54 1.48 23.85 -55.43
N ALA A 55 1.49 23.64 -56.74
CA ALA A 55 2.03 24.60 -57.71
C ALA A 55 0.96 25.61 -58.13
N ARG A 56 1.35 26.88 -58.29
CA ARG A 56 0.51 27.95 -58.84
C ARG A 56 1.27 28.79 -59.86
N ALA A 57 0.57 29.35 -60.84
CA ALA A 57 1.15 30.25 -61.84
C ALA A 57 1.37 31.66 -61.28
N HIS A 58 2.49 32.31 -61.62
CA HIS A 58 2.72 33.73 -61.34
C HIS A 58 3.63 34.40 -62.37
N ASP A 59 3.28 35.62 -62.81
CA ASP A 59 3.90 36.33 -63.95
C ASP A 59 5.37 36.71 -63.73
N LYS A 60 5.73 36.95 -62.45
CA LYS A 60 7.10 37.30 -62.04
C LYS A 60 8.07 36.11 -62.03
N VAL A 61 7.61 34.89 -62.26
CA VAL A 61 8.46 33.69 -62.31
C VAL A 61 8.83 33.41 -63.76
N GLU A 62 10.12 33.48 -64.07
CA GLU A 62 10.65 33.18 -65.40
C GLU A 62 10.46 31.69 -65.77
N ALA A 63 10.40 31.39 -67.07
CA ALA A 63 10.39 30.01 -67.54
C ALA A 63 11.65 29.26 -67.06
N SER A 64 11.51 27.97 -66.75
CA SER A 64 12.53 27.11 -66.13
C SER A 64 12.96 27.48 -64.72
N CYS A 65 12.27 28.43 -64.06
CA CYS A 65 12.48 28.77 -62.65
C CYS A 65 11.32 28.28 -61.76
N VAL A 66 11.63 28.06 -60.49
CA VAL A 66 10.65 27.71 -59.46
C VAL A 66 10.80 28.64 -58.26
N GLY A 67 9.71 29.31 -57.88
CA GLY A 67 9.68 30.25 -56.77
C GLY A 67 9.41 29.54 -55.44
N LEU A 68 10.40 29.55 -54.55
CA LEU A 68 10.34 28.93 -53.22
C LEU A 68 10.51 29.98 -52.11
N ASN A 69 9.77 29.82 -51.01
CA ASN A 69 9.95 30.65 -49.82
C ASN A 69 11.21 30.22 -49.03
N ALA A 70 11.55 30.92 -47.94
CA ALA A 70 12.74 30.61 -47.14
C ALA A 70 12.64 29.28 -46.36
N VAL A 71 11.44 28.83 -46.02
CA VAL A 71 11.20 27.59 -45.25
C VAL A 71 11.26 26.37 -46.15
N GLN A 72 10.59 26.42 -47.31
CA GLN A 72 10.64 25.42 -48.39
C GLN A 72 12.08 25.18 -48.86
N ARG A 73 12.87 26.24 -49.05
CA ARG A 73 14.29 26.12 -49.41
C ARG A 73 15.13 25.43 -48.34
N ARG A 74 14.81 25.65 -47.05
CA ARG A 74 15.47 25.00 -45.92
C ARG A 74 15.16 23.51 -45.87
N ILE A 75 13.90 23.14 -46.03
CA ILE A 75 13.45 21.74 -46.04
C ILE A 75 14.09 20.97 -47.19
N LEU A 76 14.08 21.57 -48.39
CA LEU A 76 14.68 20.97 -49.58
C LEU A 76 16.22 21.08 -49.60
N SER A 77 16.83 21.75 -48.61
CA SER A 77 18.29 22.00 -48.54
C SER A 77 18.88 22.64 -49.81
N VAL A 78 18.13 23.58 -50.42
CA VAL A 78 18.51 24.27 -51.67
C VAL A 78 18.67 25.77 -51.46
N SER A 79 19.55 26.40 -52.25
CA SER A 79 19.81 27.84 -52.21
C SER A 79 19.27 28.53 -53.47
N ASN A 80 19.14 29.86 -53.46
CA ASN A 80 18.78 30.58 -54.68
C ASN A 80 19.82 30.34 -55.78
N GLY A 81 19.34 30.01 -56.97
CA GLY A 81 20.17 29.77 -58.15
C GLY A 81 20.61 28.32 -58.35
N SER A 82 20.39 27.41 -57.38
CA SER A 82 20.63 25.98 -57.57
C SER A 82 19.55 25.35 -58.46
N THR A 83 19.86 24.22 -59.07
CA THR A 83 18.89 23.42 -59.83
C THR A 83 18.28 22.34 -58.93
N LEU A 84 17.01 22.02 -59.16
CA LEU A 84 16.28 20.97 -58.45
C LEU A 84 15.37 20.22 -59.43
N MET A 85 15.12 18.95 -59.14
CA MET A 85 14.21 18.11 -59.93
C MET A 85 12.76 18.35 -59.50
N CYS A 86 11.93 18.74 -60.46
CA CYS A 86 10.49 18.93 -60.32
C CYS A 86 9.76 17.87 -61.12
N GLU A 87 8.94 17.06 -60.45
CA GLU A 87 8.14 15.99 -61.06
C GLU A 87 6.66 16.27 -60.81
N VAL A 88 5.80 16.01 -61.78
CA VAL A 88 4.35 16.14 -61.57
C VAL A 88 3.91 14.99 -60.69
N PHE A 89 3.23 15.32 -59.60
CA PHE A 89 2.72 14.35 -58.65
C PHE A 89 1.24 14.11 -58.90
N THR A 90 0.88 12.87 -59.25
CA THR A 90 -0.51 12.42 -59.33
C THR A 90 -0.80 11.53 -58.11
N PRO A 91 -1.79 11.87 -57.27
CA PRO A 91 -2.06 11.13 -56.05
C PRO A 91 -2.70 9.77 -56.34
N ASP A 92 -2.20 8.70 -55.71
CA ASP A 92 -2.69 7.34 -55.87
C ASP A 92 -3.43 6.85 -54.60
N GLY A 93 -4.58 6.17 -54.76
CA GLY A 93 -5.25 5.41 -53.70
C GLY A 93 -5.48 6.18 -52.38
N ALA A 94 -4.80 5.75 -51.30
CA ALA A 94 -4.92 6.33 -49.96
C ALA A 94 -4.45 7.78 -49.86
N GLU A 95 -3.54 8.22 -50.75
CA GLU A 95 -3.05 9.61 -50.80
C GLU A 95 -4.11 10.57 -51.39
N ALA A 96 -5.01 10.05 -52.23
CA ALA A 96 -6.15 10.80 -52.79
C ALA A 96 -7.36 10.85 -51.84
N ALA A 97 -7.48 9.91 -50.91
CA ALA A 97 -8.59 9.84 -49.96
C ALA A 97 -8.60 11.00 -48.95
N GLY A 98 -7.46 11.66 -48.74
CA GLY A 98 -7.29 12.77 -47.80
C GLY A 98 -6.97 12.32 -46.37
N LEU A 99 -6.59 13.29 -45.55
CA LEU A 99 -6.18 13.07 -44.16
C LEU A 99 -7.39 13.02 -43.22
N SER A 100 -7.42 12.05 -42.32
CA SER A 100 -8.36 12.00 -41.19
C SER A 100 -7.87 12.91 -40.06
N SER A 101 -6.59 12.82 -39.72
CA SER A 101 -5.95 13.63 -38.68
C SER A 101 -4.56 14.09 -39.12
N ALA A 102 -4.15 15.27 -38.64
CA ALA A 102 -2.81 15.81 -38.88
C ALA A 102 -2.26 16.44 -37.60
N THR A 103 -1.17 15.87 -37.07
CA THR A 103 -0.47 16.40 -35.88
C THR A 103 0.55 17.45 -36.28
N LEU A 104 0.33 18.69 -35.84
CA LEU A 104 1.12 19.87 -36.14
C LEU A 104 1.77 20.42 -34.87
N GLU A 105 3.09 20.45 -34.84
CA GLU A 105 3.86 21.14 -33.80
C GLU A 105 3.91 22.65 -34.09
N VAL A 106 3.60 23.48 -33.07
CA VAL A 106 3.48 24.94 -33.18
C VAL A 106 4.64 25.62 -32.47
N ASP A 107 5.36 26.46 -33.22
CA ASP A 107 6.42 27.35 -32.72
C ASP A 107 6.23 28.79 -33.28
N VAL A 108 7.04 29.76 -32.85
CA VAL A 108 6.94 31.18 -33.24
C VAL A 108 8.19 31.65 -33.97
N VAL A 109 8.03 32.21 -35.18
CA VAL A 109 9.15 32.61 -36.06
C VAL A 109 9.94 33.83 -35.54
N ARG A 110 9.37 34.64 -34.65
CA ARG A 110 10.04 35.81 -34.04
C ARG A 110 9.86 35.84 -32.52
N ALA A 111 10.97 35.76 -31.78
CA ALA A 111 11.04 35.83 -30.32
C ALA A 111 10.68 37.19 -29.68
N ARG A 112 9.94 38.07 -30.38
CA ARG A 112 9.48 39.37 -29.85
C ARG A 112 8.04 39.32 -29.30
N ALA A 113 7.54 38.13 -28.97
CA ALA A 113 6.28 37.99 -28.25
C ALA A 113 6.45 38.53 -26.81
N ARG A 114 5.76 39.63 -26.49
CA ARG A 114 5.68 40.17 -25.14
C ARG A 114 4.64 39.36 -24.36
N GLY A 115 5.08 38.27 -23.73
CA GLY A 115 4.25 37.44 -22.85
C GLY A 115 3.63 36.21 -23.53
N ALA A 116 3.11 35.31 -22.70
CA ALA A 116 2.47 34.07 -23.11
C ALA A 116 1.13 34.37 -23.82
N GLU A 117 1.17 34.53 -25.13
CA GLU A 117 -0.04 34.68 -25.92
C GLU A 117 -0.81 33.35 -25.98
N GLN A 118 -2.13 33.45 -25.75
CA GLN A 118 -3.05 32.32 -25.82
C GLN A 118 -3.54 32.14 -27.25
N ILE A 119 -3.38 30.93 -27.79
CA ILE A 119 -3.84 30.57 -29.13
C ILE A 119 -5.04 29.63 -28.97
N ASP A 120 -6.18 30.05 -29.51
CA ASP A 120 -7.38 29.23 -29.58
C ASP A 120 -7.24 28.19 -30.71
N VAL A 121 -7.19 26.93 -30.31
CA VAL A 121 -6.97 25.79 -31.21
C VAL A 121 -8.12 25.59 -32.19
N GLN A 122 -9.35 25.90 -31.80
CA GLN A 122 -10.52 25.72 -32.67
C GLN A 122 -10.50 26.75 -33.79
N GLN A 123 -10.20 28.01 -33.45
CA GLN A 123 -10.08 29.08 -34.43
C GLN A 123 -8.88 28.84 -35.36
N LEU A 124 -7.75 28.37 -34.83
CA LEU A 124 -6.57 28.03 -35.63
C LEU A 124 -6.85 26.87 -36.59
N SER A 125 -7.55 25.83 -36.14
CA SER A 125 -8.01 24.74 -36.98
C SER A 125 -8.87 25.23 -38.15
N GLN A 126 -9.83 26.12 -37.89
CA GLN A 126 -10.70 26.67 -38.93
C GLN A 126 -9.91 27.51 -39.94
N GLU A 127 -8.98 28.33 -39.46
CA GLU A 127 -8.16 29.17 -40.34
C GLU A 127 -7.26 28.32 -41.26
N ILE A 128 -6.64 27.26 -40.71
CA ILE A 128 -5.81 26.34 -41.49
C ILE A 128 -6.64 25.60 -42.54
N LEU A 129 -7.76 25.01 -42.15
CA LEU A 129 -8.65 24.31 -43.08
C LEU A 129 -9.20 25.26 -44.15
N SER A 130 -9.46 26.52 -43.84
CA SER A 130 -9.98 27.49 -44.82
C SER A 130 -8.93 27.97 -45.83
N LYS A 131 -7.67 28.14 -45.40
CA LYS A 131 -6.60 28.74 -46.23
C LYS A 131 -5.74 27.70 -46.95
N TYR A 132 -5.55 26.52 -46.35
CA TYR A 132 -4.66 25.47 -46.85
C TYR A 132 -5.41 24.21 -47.30
N ALA A 133 -6.74 24.30 -47.49
CA ALA A 133 -7.52 23.22 -48.09
C ALA A 133 -6.91 22.74 -49.41
N LEU A 134 -7.02 21.43 -49.66
CA LEU A 134 -6.55 20.74 -50.86
C LEU A 134 -5.04 20.78 -51.08
N GLN A 135 -4.26 21.26 -50.10
CA GLN A 135 -2.81 21.15 -50.13
C GLN A 135 -2.33 19.81 -49.56
N PHE A 136 -1.23 19.30 -50.09
CA PHE A 136 -0.55 18.13 -49.52
C PHE A 136 0.37 18.52 -48.38
N LEU A 137 0.32 17.74 -47.30
CA LEU A 137 1.27 17.77 -46.21
C LEU A 137 2.13 16.52 -46.27
N THR A 138 3.44 16.69 -46.11
CA THR A 138 4.42 15.60 -45.97
C THR A 138 4.93 15.58 -44.53
N MET A 139 5.25 14.40 -44.00
CA MET A 139 5.89 14.28 -42.68
C MET A 139 7.14 15.15 -42.58
N GLU A 140 7.32 15.81 -41.43
CA GLU A 140 8.43 16.74 -41.15
C GLU A 140 8.46 18.03 -42.00
N GLN A 141 7.42 18.29 -42.82
CA GLN A 141 7.29 19.56 -43.54
C GLN A 141 7.03 20.71 -42.57
N GLU A 142 7.75 21.82 -42.76
CA GLU A 142 7.55 23.07 -42.03
C GLU A 142 6.89 24.13 -42.93
N PHE A 143 5.92 24.86 -42.40
CA PHE A 143 5.32 26.01 -43.10
C PHE A 143 4.88 27.09 -42.11
N VAL A 144 4.75 28.33 -42.60
CA VAL A 144 4.45 29.49 -41.77
C VAL A 144 3.00 29.90 -41.97
N VAL A 145 2.28 30.03 -40.87
CA VAL A 145 0.89 30.50 -40.84
C VAL A 145 0.81 31.84 -40.12
N PRO A 146 0.26 32.88 -40.74
CA PRO A 146 -0.01 34.14 -40.05
C PRO A 146 -1.18 33.96 -39.09
N TRP A 147 -1.00 34.38 -37.83
CA TRP A 147 -2.01 34.33 -36.77
C TRP A 147 -2.02 35.65 -36.01
N LYS A 148 -3.06 36.46 -36.20
CA LYS A 148 -3.13 37.83 -35.67
C LYS A 148 -1.85 38.62 -36.05
N ASP A 149 -1.08 39.08 -35.07
CA ASP A 149 0.19 39.82 -35.27
C ASP A 149 1.44 38.91 -35.25
N LEU A 150 1.26 37.59 -35.13
CA LEU A 150 2.32 36.59 -35.06
C LEU A 150 2.42 35.75 -36.34
N ASN A 151 3.62 35.24 -36.60
CA ASN A 151 3.87 34.21 -37.61
C ASN A 151 4.21 32.91 -36.87
N LEU A 152 3.30 31.94 -36.94
CA LEU A 152 3.48 30.61 -36.35
C LEU A 152 4.22 29.72 -37.35
N LEU A 153 5.24 29.01 -36.86
CA LEU A 153 5.90 27.94 -37.61
C LEU A 153 5.21 26.63 -37.24
N LEU A 154 4.59 25.98 -38.23
CA LEU A 154 3.96 24.69 -38.06
C LEU A 154 4.84 23.60 -38.65
N ARG A 155 5.10 22.54 -37.89
CA ARG A 155 5.86 21.36 -38.33
C ARG A 155 4.99 20.11 -38.26
N VAL A 156 4.92 19.37 -39.35
CA VAL A 156 4.11 18.15 -39.44
C VAL A 156 4.82 17.00 -38.70
N LYS A 157 4.18 16.42 -37.67
CA LYS A 157 4.73 15.33 -36.84
C LYS A 157 4.04 13.98 -37.04
N GLY A 158 2.80 13.97 -37.48
CA GLY A 158 2.01 12.76 -37.69
C GLY A 158 0.90 13.01 -38.68
N LEU A 159 0.64 12.04 -39.55
CA LEU A 159 -0.41 12.09 -40.57
C LEU A 159 -1.14 10.75 -40.61
N GLU A 160 -2.46 10.81 -40.57
CA GLU A 160 -3.34 9.64 -40.68
C GLU A 160 -4.29 9.84 -41.85
N ALA A 161 -4.46 8.81 -42.69
CA ALA A 161 -5.33 8.85 -43.86
C ALA A 161 -6.73 8.30 -43.55
N ILE A 162 -7.72 8.77 -44.32
CA ILE A 162 -9.10 8.25 -44.26
C ILE A 162 -9.11 6.84 -44.87
N SER A 163 -9.36 5.82 -44.05
CA SER A 163 -9.56 4.45 -44.53
C SER A 163 -10.98 4.26 -45.07
N VAL A 164 -11.10 3.70 -46.28
CA VAL A 164 -12.39 3.28 -46.85
C VAL A 164 -12.66 1.84 -46.37
N GLY A 165 -13.02 1.67 -45.10
CA GLY A 165 -13.32 0.36 -44.50
C GLY A 165 -13.16 0.33 -42.98
N ALA A 166 -13.79 -0.64 -42.31
CA ALA A 166 -13.82 -0.79 -40.84
C ALA A 166 -12.50 -1.34 -40.24
N GLU A 167 -11.34 -0.87 -40.71
CA GLU A 167 -10.03 -1.16 -40.15
C GLU A 167 -9.31 0.12 -39.72
N ALA A 168 -8.43 -0.02 -38.72
CA ALA A 168 -7.76 1.03 -37.96
C ALA A 168 -7.06 2.09 -38.82
N GLU A 169 -7.01 3.31 -38.28
CA GLU A 169 -6.31 4.48 -38.85
C GLU A 169 -4.90 4.10 -39.36
N GLN A 170 -4.64 4.31 -40.65
CA GLN A 170 -3.31 4.07 -41.25
C GLN A 170 -2.46 5.33 -41.19
N THR A 171 -1.29 5.22 -40.57
CA THR A 171 -0.27 6.28 -40.60
C THR A 171 0.33 6.37 -42.00
N VAL A 172 0.34 7.57 -42.58
CA VAL A 172 0.86 7.83 -43.93
C VAL A 172 2.03 8.80 -43.90
N GLN A 173 2.92 8.72 -44.90
CA GLN A 173 4.03 9.69 -45.01
C GLN A 173 3.60 11.05 -45.59
N ARG A 174 2.51 11.06 -46.35
CA ARG A 174 1.95 12.24 -47.01
C ARG A 174 0.45 12.08 -47.21
N GLY A 175 -0.27 13.20 -47.24
CA GLY A 175 -1.70 13.20 -47.52
C GLY A 175 -2.26 14.59 -47.75
N MET A 176 -3.45 14.65 -48.37
CA MET A 176 -4.14 15.88 -48.70
C MET A 176 -4.99 16.39 -47.53
N LEU A 177 -4.89 17.69 -47.24
CA LEU A 177 -5.72 18.35 -46.24
C LEU A 177 -7.13 18.57 -46.81
N VAL A 178 -8.12 17.87 -46.26
CA VAL A 178 -9.53 17.97 -46.65
C VAL A 178 -10.34 18.67 -45.57
N SER A 179 -11.56 19.13 -45.89
CA SER A 179 -12.42 19.81 -44.92
C SER A 179 -12.83 18.95 -43.72
N GLN A 180 -12.70 17.62 -43.84
CA GLN A 180 -12.97 16.65 -42.77
C GLN A 180 -11.73 16.33 -41.93
N THR A 181 -10.54 16.81 -42.31
CA THR A 181 -9.30 16.58 -41.54
C THR A 181 -9.39 17.25 -40.18
N GLN A 182 -9.04 16.53 -39.13
CA GLN A 182 -8.92 17.08 -37.78
C GLN A 182 -7.46 17.44 -37.47
N PRO A 183 -7.06 18.72 -37.54
CA PRO A 183 -5.72 19.12 -37.16
C PRO A 183 -5.58 19.09 -35.63
N LEU A 184 -4.57 18.37 -35.16
CA LEU A 184 -4.17 18.30 -33.77
C LEU A 184 -2.91 19.15 -33.58
N PHE A 185 -2.88 19.96 -32.53
CA PHE A 185 -1.76 20.88 -32.29
C PHE A 185 -0.97 20.47 -31.06
N VAL A 186 0.36 20.41 -31.19
CA VAL A 186 1.29 20.20 -30.09
C VAL A 186 2.17 21.44 -29.96
N LYS A 187 2.45 21.87 -28.74
CA LYS A 187 3.33 23.03 -28.50
C LYS A 187 4.80 22.58 -28.58
N ALA A 188 5.65 23.33 -29.28
CA ALA A 188 7.09 23.11 -29.24
C ALA A 188 7.67 23.41 -27.84
N PRO A 189 8.61 22.59 -27.31
CA PRO A 189 9.12 22.73 -25.93
C PRO A 189 9.68 24.12 -25.59
N SER A 190 10.25 24.82 -26.58
CA SER A 190 10.86 26.14 -26.44
C SER A 190 9.90 27.32 -26.69
N ALA A 191 8.66 27.06 -27.11
CA ALA A 191 7.77 28.13 -27.56
C ALA A 191 7.11 28.86 -26.37
N PRO A 192 7.09 30.21 -26.34
CA PRO A 192 6.47 30.99 -25.26
C PRO A 192 4.95 31.18 -25.49
N ILE A 193 4.22 30.13 -25.88
CA ILE A 193 2.78 30.18 -26.19
C ILE A 193 1.97 29.21 -25.32
N THR A 194 0.67 29.46 -25.16
CA THR A 194 -0.27 28.53 -24.50
C THR A 194 -1.40 28.19 -25.46
N LEU A 195 -1.61 26.89 -25.73
CA LEU A 195 -2.71 26.40 -26.55
C LEU A 195 -3.97 26.24 -25.69
N VAL A 196 -5.08 26.86 -26.08
CA VAL A 196 -6.36 26.83 -25.35
C VAL A 196 -7.44 26.21 -26.25
N GLY A 197 -8.35 25.42 -25.68
CA GLY A 197 -9.49 24.86 -26.42
C GLY A 197 -9.21 23.56 -27.18
N GLN A 198 -8.13 22.84 -26.84
CA GLN A 198 -7.90 21.49 -27.38
C GLN A 198 -9.07 20.55 -27.03
N PRO A 199 -9.59 19.77 -27.99
CA PRO A 199 -10.54 18.71 -27.68
C PRO A 199 -9.88 17.72 -26.70
N ASP A 200 -10.59 17.44 -25.60
CA ASP A 200 -10.14 16.71 -24.39
C ASP A 200 -9.73 15.24 -24.64
N ASN A 201 -9.61 14.81 -25.90
CA ASN A 201 -9.50 13.41 -26.28
C ASN A 201 -8.07 12.85 -26.27
N GLN A 202 -7.04 13.66 -25.98
CA GLN A 202 -5.65 13.26 -26.23
C GLN A 202 -4.63 13.43 -25.10
N LYS A 203 -5.06 13.75 -23.87
CA LYS A 203 -4.19 13.51 -22.71
C LYS A 203 -4.92 12.66 -21.68
N ARG A 204 -5.27 11.43 -22.08
CA ARG A 204 -5.15 10.32 -21.13
C ARG A 204 -3.66 10.20 -20.85
N THR A 205 -3.14 11.01 -19.92
CA THR A 205 -1.89 10.64 -19.26
C THR A 205 -2.21 9.27 -18.68
N ASN A 206 -1.69 8.23 -19.32
CA ASN A 206 -1.71 6.88 -18.75
C ASN A 206 -0.83 6.97 -17.51
N ILE A 207 -1.37 7.53 -16.41
CA ILE A 207 -0.77 7.57 -15.09
C ILE A 207 -0.58 6.14 -14.59
N PHE A 208 -1.19 5.16 -15.23
CA PHE A 208 -0.99 3.74 -14.97
C PHE A 208 -0.28 3.07 -16.14
N ARG A 209 0.72 2.22 -15.83
CA ARG A 209 1.27 1.27 -16.81
C ARG A 209 0.17 0.31 -17.26
N ALA A 210 0.10 0.03 -18.56
CA ALA A 210 -0.97 -0.75 -19.18
C ALA A 210 -1.06 -2.22 -18.73
N ASP A 211 0.01 -2.76 -18.10
CA ASP A 211 0.12 -4.18 -17.72
C ASP A 211 0.13 -4.39 -16.20
N TRP A 212 -0.95 -4.01 -15.50
CA TRP A 212 -1.02 -4.18 -14.05
C TRP A 212 -1.94 -5.34 -13.64
N SER A 213 -1.42 -6.24 -12.80
CA SER A 213 -2.21 -7.30 -12.13
C SER A 213 -1.67 -7.52 -10.73
N PHE A 214 -2.57 -7.69 -9.77
CA PHE A 214 -2.25 -7.74 -8.34
C PHE A 214 -1.26 -8.86 -7.99
N GLU A 215 -1.43 -10.05 -8.58
CA GLU A 215 -0.55 -11.20 -8.36
C GLU A 215 0.87 -10.98 -8.90
N LYS A 216 1.02 -10.30 -10.05
CA LYS A 216 2.34 -10.01 -10.63
C LYS A 216 3.14 -8.96 -9.83
N MET A 217 2.47 -8.16 -9.01
CA MET A 217 3.11 -7.12 -8.19
C MET A 217 3.63 -7.64 -6.85
N GLY A 218 3.40 -8.93 -6.54
CA GLY A 218 3.89 -9.56 -5.32
C GLY A 218 3.22 -9.04 -4.04
N VAL A 219 2.02 -8.46 -4.16
CA VAL A 219 1.18 -8.05 -3.02
C VAL A 219 0.02 -9.03 -2.94
N GLY A 220 -0.11 -9.74 -1.82
CA GLY A 220 -1.20 -10.69 -1.57
C GLY A 220 -2.05 -10.25 -0.37
N GLY A 221 -3.36 -10.50 -0.43
CA GLY A 221 -4.28 -10.39 0.69
C GLY A 221 -4.79 -9.01 1.04
N LEU A 222 -4.53 -7.99 0.20
CA LEU A 222 -4.85 -6.58 0.48
C LEU A 222 -5.67 -5.93 -0.65
N ASP A 223 -6.47 -6.74 -1.36
CA ASP A 223 -7.22 -6.32 -2.55
C ASP A 223 -8.27 -5.25 -2.22
N GLN A 224 -8.91 -5.35 -1.05
CA GLN A 224 -9.95 -4.40 -0.62
C GLN A 224 -9.34 -3.06 -0.23
N GLU A 225 -8.29 -3.09 0.59
CA GLU A 225 -7.54 -1.91 1.04
C GLU A 225 -6.95 -1.18 -0.16
N PHE A 226 -6.40 -1.92 -1.13
CA PHE A 226 -5.84 -1.33 -2.34
C PHE A 226 -6.93 -0.73 -3.25
N SER A 227 -8.08 -1.38 -3.39
CA SER A 227 -9.22 -0.84 -4.14
C SER A 227 -9.72 0.48 -3.52
N ASP A 228 -9.77 0.54 -2.18
CA ASP A 228 -10.11 1.75 -1.43
C ASP A 228 -9.06 2.86 -1.62
N ILE A 229 -7.76 2.53 -1.58
CA ILE A 229 -6.67 3.47 -1.91
C ILE A 229 -6.86 4.00 -3.33
N PHE A 230 -7.11 3.11 -4.30
CA PHE A 230 -7.25 3.46 -5.71
C PHE A 230 -8.42 4.41 -5.94
N ARG A 231 -9.58 4.08 -5.38
CA ARG A 231 -10.77 4.91 -5.49
C ARG A 231 -10.60 6.28 -4.82
N ARG A 232 -9.96 6.35 -3.64
CA ARG A 232 -9.87 7.58 -2.85
C ARG A 232 -8.72 8.49 -3.30
N ALA A 233 -7.54 7.94 -3.56
CA ALA A 233 -6.34 8.72 -3.89
C ALA A 233 -6.15 8.90 -5.40
N PHE A 234 -6.37 7.84 -6.20
CA PHE A 234 -5.99 7.83 -7.60
C PHE A 234 -7.11 8.17 -8.59
N ALA A 235 -8.38 7.93 -8.23
CA ALA A 235 -9.50 8.23 -9.12
C ALA A 235 -9.49 9.70 -9.58
N SER A 236 -9.22 10.63 -8.67
CA SER A 236 -9.13 12.06 -8.99
C SER A 236 -8.06 12.36 -10.05
N ARG A 237 -7.02 11.53 -10.19
CA ARG A 237 -5.93 11.77 -11.15
C ARG A 237 -6.18 11.12 -12.51
N ILE A 238 -7.06 10.12 -12.59
CA ILE A 238 -7.44 9.45 -13.85
C ILE A 238 -8.39 10.32 -14.68
N PHE A 239 -9.24 11.11 -14.01
CA PHE A 239 -10.21 11.95 -14.70
C PHE A 239 -9.56 13.24 -15.25
N PRO A 240 -10.03 13.76 -16.40
CA PRO A 240 -9.55 15.02 -16.95
C PRO A 240 -9.73 16.18 -15.97
N VAL A 241 -8.73 17.08 -15.93
CA VAL A 241 -8.72 18.27 -15.06
C VAL A 241 -9.95 19.17 -15.30
N SER A 242 -10.48 19.17 -16.53
CA SER A 242 -11.69 19.88 -16.92
C SER A 242 -12.93 19.45 -16.12
N VAL A 243 -13.07 18.16 -15.83
CA VAL A 243 -14.18 17.60 -15.04
C VAL A 243 -14.01 17.94 -13.56
N LEU A 244 -12.80 17.82 -13.04
CA LEU A 244 -12.49 18.14 -11.64
C LEU A 244 -12.72 19.61 -11.31
N ARG A 245 -12.34 20.51 -12.23
CA ARG A 245 -12.58 21.95 -12.09
C ARG A 245 -14.06 22.29 -12.07
N LYS A 246 -14.89 21.60 -12.88
CA LYS A 246 -16.35 21.74 -12.84
C LYS A 246 -16.96 21.22 -11.54
N LEU A 247 -16.37 20.18 -10.96
CA LEU A 247 -16.79 19.61 -9.66
C LEU A 247 -16.27 20.42 -8.47
N GLY A 248 -15.29 21.31 -8.65
CA GLY A 248 -14.66 22.07 -7.57
C GLY A 248 -13.81 21.20 -6.64
N ILE A 249 -13.33 20.05 -7.10
CA ILE A 249 -12.58 19.08 -6.29
C ILE A 249 -11.08 19.22 -6.56
N SER A 250 -10.29 19.36 -5.51
CA SER A 250 -8.82 19.31 -5.56
C SER A 250 -8.31 17.88 -5.52
N HIS A 251 -7.13 17.63 -6.09
CA HIS A 251 -6.46 16.33 -5.96
C HIS A 251 -6.07 16.04 -4.51
N VAL A 252 -6.08 14.76 -4.15
CA VAL A 252 -5.55 14.30 -2.87
C VAL A 252 -4.03 14.49 -2.86
N LYS A 253 -3.55 15.21 -1.85
CA LYS A 253 -2.13 15.54 -1.66
C LYS A 253 -1.37 14.49 -0.84
N GLY A 254 -2.06 13.81 0.07
CA GLY A 254 -1.41 12.93 1.02
C GLY A 254 -2.22 11.71 1.43
N MET A 255 -1.51 10.61 1.65
CA MET A 255 -2.02 9.33 2.13
C MET A 255 -1.18 8.85 3.31
N LEU A 256 -1.82 8.29 4.33
CA LEU A 256 -1.18 7.64 5.47
C LEU A 256 -1.53 6.15 5.50
N LEU A 257 -0.51 5.31 5.43
CA LEU A 257 -0.60 3.87 5.63
C LEU A 257 -0.16 3.52 7.06
N TYR A 258 -1.06 2.94 7.86
CA TYR A 258 -0.75 2.57 9.24
C TYR A 258 -1.19 1.15 9.57
N GLY A 259 -0.55 0.52 10.55
CA GLY A 259 -0.89 -0.85 10.96
C GLY A 259 0.25 -1.54 11.69
N PRO A 260 0.05 -2.76 12.22
CA PRO A 260 1.08 -3.50 12.94
C PRO A 260 2.35 -3.72 12.07
N PRO A 261 3.53 -3.89 12.69
CA PRO A 261 4.77 -4.14 11.95
C PRO A 261 4.67 -5.46 11.16
N GLY A 262 5.41 -5.55 10.05
CA GLY A 262 5.47 -6.78 9.23
C GLY A 262 4.30 -7.01 8.26
N THR A 263 3.32 -6.11 8.16
CA THR A 263 2.17 -6.23 7.23
C THR A 263 2.44 -5.74 5.79
N GLY A 264 3.68 -5.40 5.45
CA GLY A 264 4.04 -5.03 4.07
C GLY A 264 3.74 -3.58 3.65
N LYS A 265 3.54 -2.65 4.60
CA LYS A 265 3.28 -1.22 4.32
C LYS A 265 4.32 -0.60 3.38
N THR A 266 5.60 -0.81 3.66
CA THR A 266 6.73 -0.34 2.83
C THR A 266 6.72 -0.95 1.43
N LEU A 267 6.32 -2.21 1.30
CA LEU A 267 6.22 -2.90 0.02
C LEU A 267 5.09 -2.28 -0.82
N ILE A 268 3.91 -2.06 -0.22
CA ILE A 268 2.77 -1.43 -0.90
C ILE A 268 3.12 -0.03 -1.39
N ALA A 269 3.70 0.82 -0.55
CA ALA A 269 4.06 2.18 -0.95
C ALA A 269 5.06 2.19 -2.12
N ARG A 270 6.06 1.31 -2.10
CA ARG A 270 7.01 1.15 -3.21
C ARG A 270 6.35 0.65 -4.49
N GLN A 271 5.41 -0.29 -4.39
CA GLN A 271 4.68 -0.78 -5.56
C GLN A 271 3.74 0.27 -6.14
N ILE A 272 3.05 1.04 -5.30
CA ILE A 272 2.26 2.19 -5.72
C ILE A 272 3.14 3.20 -6.47
N GLY A 273 4.33 3.51 -5.94
CA GLY A 273 5.29 4.40 -6.62
C GLY A 273 5.77 3.87 -7.97
N LYS A 274 5.94 2.56 -8.13
CA LYS A 274 6.35 1.93 -9.40
C LYS A 274 5.21 1.81 -10.42
N MET A 275 3.97 1.66 -9.93
CA MET A 275 2.77 1.48 -10.76
C MET A 275 2.38 2.79 -11.46
N LEU A 276 2.61 3.92 -10.78
CA LEU A 276 2.28 5.24 -11.29
C LEU A 276 3.34 5.69 -12.29
N ASN A 277 2.90 6.04 -13.50
CA ASN A 277 3.69 6.74 -14.49
C ASN A 277 3.85 8.19 -14.03
N GLY A 278 5.00 8.47 -13.42
CA GLY A 278 5.47 9.78 -13.01
C GLY A 278 6.98 9.75 -12.85
N LYS A 279 7.53 10.77 -12.18
CA LYS A 279 8.95 10.78 -11.82
C LYS A 279 9.26 9.69 -10.79
N GLU A 280 10.53 9.31 -10.73
CA GLU A 280 10.99 8.30 -9.78
C GLU A 280 10.58 8.67 -8.34
N PRO A 281 9.98 7.74 -7.57
CA PRO A 281 9.51 8.03 -6.24
C PRO A 281 10.69 8.29 -5.30
N LYS A 282 10.65 9.41 -4.58
CA LYS A 282 11.64 9.75 -3.56
C LYS A 282 11.27 9.06 -2.26
N VAL A 283 12.04 8.05 -1.86
CA VAL A 283 11.86 7.35 -0.59
C VAL A 283 12.80 7.96 0.44
N VAL A 284 12.25 8.38 1.57
CA VAL A 284 13.00 8.98 2.67
C VAL A 284 12.63 8.29 3.97
N HIS A 285 13.62 7.87 4.75
CA HIS A 285 13.38 7.32 6.07
C HIS A 285 13.28 8.47 7.09
N GLY A 286 12.29 8.44 7.97
CA GLY A 286 12.05 9.51 8.93
C GLY A 286 13.29 9.91 9.75
N PRO A 287 14.07 8.96 10.30
CA PRO A 287 15.31 9.28 11.01
C PRO A 287 16.39 9.97 10.15
N GLU A 288 16.43 9.75 8.83
CA GLU A 288 17.43 10.36 7.94
C GLU A 288 17.22 11.87 7.77
N ILE A 289 16.00 12.35 8.00
CA ILE A 289 15.66 13.78 7.90
C ILE A 289 16.18 14.54 9.12
N LEU A 290 16.27 13.87 10.27
CA LEU A 290 16.64 14.47 11.54
C LEU A 290 18.16 14.62 11.64
N SER A 291 18.61 15.86 11.78
CA SER A 291 20.01 16.19 12.00
C SER A 291 20.19 16.91 13.33
N LYS A 292 21.38 16.79 13.93
CA LYS A 292 21.72 17.48 15.19
C LYS A 292 21.94 18.99 15.02
N TYR A 293 22.09 19.44 13.76
CA TYR A 293 22.35 20.84 13.42
C TYR A 293 21.02 21.58 13.19
N VAL A 294 20.78 22.63 13.96
CA VAL A 294 19.57 23.45 13.88
C VAL A 294 19.38 24.00 12.47
N GLY A 295 18.18 23.87 11.91
CA GLY A 295 17.82 24.36 10.57
C GLY A 295 18.13 23.39 9.42
N GLN A 296 19.09 22.47 9.57
CA GLN A 296 19.46 21.55 8.50
C GLN A 296 18.35 20.51 8.21
N SER A 297 17.60 20.07 9.24
CA SER A 297 16.44 19.20 9.03
C SER A 297 15.31 19.88 8.23
N GLU A 298 15.15 21.20 8.38
CA GLU A 298 14.18 21.99 7.61
C GLU A 298 14.62 22.21 6.18
N GLU A 299 15.92 22.45 5.96
CA GLU A 299 16.50 22.58 4.63
C GLU A 299 16.38 21.28 3.83
N ASN A 300 16.62 20.12 4.48
CA ASN A 300 16.42 18.81 3.87
C ASN A 300 14.98 18.63 3.38
N ILE A 301 13.98 19.01 4.19
CA ILE A 301 12.57 18.98 3.77
C ILE A 301 12.33 19.94 2.61
N ARG A 302 12.88 21.16 2.65
CA ARG A 302 12.70 22.12 1.55
C ARG A 302 13.30 21.60 0.24
N ALA A 303 14.46 20.95 0.30
CA ALA A 303 15.12 20.35 -0.86
C ALA A 303 14.28 19.22 -1.49
N LEU A 304 13.59 18.40 -0.67
CA LEU A 304 12.72 17.33 -1.17
C LEU A 304 11.59 17.86 -2.06
N PHE A 305 10.99 19.00 -1.71
CA PHE A 305 9.88 19.60 -2.45
C PHE A 305 10.32 20.58 -3.56
N ALA A 306 11.57 21.05 -3.56
CA ALA A 306 12.03 22.10 -4.47
C ALA A 306 11.89 21.74 -5.96
N GLU A 307 12.18 20.50 -6.33
CA GLU A 307 12.03 20.03 -7.72
C GLU A 307 10.56 20.00 -8.16
N ALA A 308 9.65 19.60 -7.27
CA ALA A 308 8.21 19.58 -7.55
C ALA A 308 7.65 21.00 -7.67
N GLU A 309 8.14 21.93 -6.85
CA GLU A 309 7.80 23.36 -6.91
C GLU A 309 8.25 24.01 -8.22
N ALA A 310 9.51 23.79 -8.62
CA ALA A 310 10.06 24.34 -9.85
C ALA A 310 9.28 23.87 -11.09
N GLU A 311 8.96 22.57 -11.14
CA GLU A 311 8.22 22.01 -12.27
C GLU A 311 6.75 22.45 -12.31
N MET A 312 6.09 22.58 -11.15
CA MET A 312 4.75 23.15 -11.08
C MET A 312 4.74 24.61 -11.55
N GLN A 313 5.78 25.38 -11.24
CA GLN A 313 5.90 26.77 -11.67
C GLN A 313 6.15 26.92 -13.18
N GLU A 314 6.90 25.98 -13.77
CA GLU A 314 7.23 25.99 -15.20
C GLU A 314 6.08 25.44 -16.08
N LYS A 315 5.46 24.33 -15.66
CA LYS A 315 4.49 23.57 -16.47
C LYS A 315 3.04 23.68 -16.00
N GLY A 316 2.78 24.24 -14.82
CA GLY A 316 1.43 24.37 -14.27
C GLY A 316 0.70 23.03 -14.12
N ASP A 317 -0.55 22.98 -14.58
CA ASP A 317 -1.41 21.79 -14.52
C ASP A 317 -0.92 20.62 -15.38
N ASP A 318 0.02 20.85 -16.32
CA ASP A 318 0.66 19.81 -17.15
C ASP A 318 1.89 19.17 -16.48
N SER A 319 2.19 19.53 -15.23
CA SER A 319 3.33 18.97 -14.50
C SER A 319 3.14 17.49 -14.16
N GLU A 320 4.25 16.74 -14.19
CA GLU A 320 4.25 15.33 -13.82
C GLU A 320 4.04 15.12 -12.32
N LEU A 321 3.49 13.96 -11.94
CA LEU A 321 3.29 13.59 -10.56
C LEU A 321 4.62 13.28 -9.87
N HIS A 322 4.91 14.00 -8.79
CA HIS A 322 6.01 13.74 -7.86
C HIS A 322 5.51 12.95 -6.66
N ILE A 323 6.11 11.80 -6.39
CA ILE A 323 5.74 10.92 -5.27
C ILE A 323 6.84 10.99 -4.21
N ILE A 324 6.46 11.35 -2.98
CA ILE A 324 7.36 11.40 -1.83
C ILE A 324 6.87 10.39 -0.80
N ILE A 325 7.70 9.39 -0.50
CA ILE A 325 7.38 8.31 0.43
C ILE A 325 8.18 8.53 1.71
N PHE A 326 7.48 8.75 2.83
CA PHE A 326 8.07 8.83 4.16
C PHE A 326 7.85 7.51 4.90
N ASP A 327 8.93 6.77 5.14
CA ASP A 327 8.90 5.61 6.05
C ASP A 327 9.12 6.06 7.49
N GLU A 328 8.44 5.42 8.44
CA GLU A 328 8.47 5.78 9.86
C GLU A 328 8.23 7.28 10.11
N ILE A 329 7.17 7.84 9.51
CA ILE A 329 6.85 9.27 9.59
C ILE A 329 6.60 9.73 11.04
N ASP A 330 6.22 8.83 11.95
CA ASP A 330 6.05 9.08 13.38
C ASP A 330 7.36 9.41 14.11
N SER A 331 8.53 9.10 13.53
CA SER A 331 9.82 9.53 14.09
C SER A 331 10.04 11.04 13.95
N VAL A 332 9.53 11.62 12.86
CA VAL A 332 9.68 13.04 12.50
C VAL A 332 8.48 13.85 12.99
N CYS A 333 7.27 13.30 12.84
CA CYS A 333 6.01 14.02 13.02
C CYS A 333 5.29 13.68 14.32
N LYS A 334 6.00 13.76 15.45
CA LYS A 334 5.43 13.47 16.77
C LYS A 334 4.43 14.55 17.21
N GLN A 335 3.52 14.19 18.10
CA GLN A 335 2.64 15.16 18.76
C GLN A 335 3.45 16.29 19.41
N ARG A 336 3.07 17.53 19.12
CA ARG A 336 3.73 18.72 19.65
C ARG A 336 3.65 18.76 21.16
N GLY A 337 4.75 19.12 21.82
CA GLY A 337 4.80 19.23 23.28
C GLY A 337 4.86 17.90 24.05
N SER A 338 4.96 16.74 23.38
CA SER A 338 5.09 15.44 24.05
C SER A 338 6.48 15.20 24.65
N THR A 339 7.50 15.88 24.16
CA THR A 339 8.91 15.66 24.56
C THR A 339 9.38 16.82 25.45
N ARG A 340 9.68 16.52 26.72
CA ARG A 340 10.20 17.48 27.70
C ARG A 340 11.70 17.78 27.48
N ASP A 341 12.38 16.95 26.70
CA ASP A 341 13.80 17.00 26.40
C ASP A 341 14.06 17.25 24.89
N GLY A 342 14.67 18.39 24.54
CA GLY A 342 15.39 18.57 23.27
C GLY A 342 14.81 19.60 22.28
N THR A 343 15.45 20.77 22.24
CA THR A 343 15.66 21.71 21.11
C THR A 343 14.50 22.17 20.21
N GLY A 344 13.26 21.66 20.34
CA GLY A 344 12.11 22.06 19.51
C GLY A 344 12.23 21.74 18.02
N VAL A 345 13.29 21.03 17.59
CA VAL A 345 13.58 20.72 16.18
C VAL A 345 12.47 19.88 15.55
N HIS A 346 11.86 18.97 16.33
CA HIS A 346 10.71 18.19 15.85
C HIS A 346 9.51 19.07 15.48
N ASP A 347 9.20 20.09 16.30
CA ASP A 347 8.06 20.97 16.06
C ASP A 347 8.29 21.86 14.84
N THR A 348 9.51 22.35 14.63
CA THR A 348 9.83 23.20 13.46
C THR A 348 9.79 22.41 12.16
N VAL A 349 10.28 21.17 12.18
CA VAL A 349 10.21 20.22 11.06
C VAL A 349 8.76 19.91 10.68
N VAL A 350 7.88 19.65 11.65
CA VAL A 350 6.45 19.42 11.37
C VAL A 350 5.80 20.65 10.75
N ASN A 351 6.09 21.84 11.28
CA ASN A 351 5.59 23.10 10.71
C ASN A 351 6.08 23.31 9.27
N GLN A 352 7.33 22.97 8.98
CA GLN A 352 7.89 23.09 7.63
C GLN A 352 7.21 22.12 6.66
N LEU A 353 6.97 20.87 7.06
CA LEU A 353 6.24 19.89 6.23
C LEU A 353 4.79 20.35 5.97
N LEU A 354 4.10 20.85 7.00
CA LEU A 354 2.75 21.39 6.88
C LEU A 354 2.70 22.58 5.93
N SER A 355 3.65 23.51 6.03
CA SER A 355 3.75 24.68 5.16
C SER A 355 3.98 24.27 3.69
N LYS A 356 4.71 23.19 3.43
CA LYS A 356 4.92 22.67 2.06
C LYS A 356 3.70 21.96 1.46
N ILE A 357 2.86 21.33 2.28
CA ILE A 357 1.64 20.65 1.81
C ILE A 357 0.47 21.64 1.63
N ASP A 358 0.30 22.56 2.58
CA ASP A 358 -0.87 23.46 2.68
C ASP A 358 -0.58 24.92 2.32
N GLY A 359 0.67 25.28 2.07
CA GLY A 359 1.08 26.68 1.89
C GLY A 359 0.36 27.40 0.75
N VAL A 360 0.59 28.71 0.69
CA VAL A 360 0.00 29.65 -0.28
C VAL A 360 0.24 29.21 -1.74
N HIS A 361 1.35 28.49 -1.99
CA HIS A 361 1.63 27.80 -3.25
C HIS A 361 1.32 26.31 -3.11
N SER A 362 0.02 25.97 -3.06
CA SER A 362 -0.38 24.56 -2.96
C SER A 362 0.00 23.79 -4.21
N LEU A 363 0.86 22.79 -4.06
CA LEU A 363 1.30 21.92 -5.15
C LEU A 363 0.22 20.88 -5.45
N ASN A 364 -0.34 20.90 -6.65
CA ASN A 364 -1.32 19.91 -7.10
C ASN A 364 -0.64 18.67 -7.70
N ASN A 365 0.64 18.78 -8.06
CA ASN A 365 1.45 17.74 -8.70
C ASN A 365 2.23 16.85 -7.72
N ILE A 366 1.97 16.94 -6.41
CA ILE A 366 2.63 16.10 -5.40
C ILE A 366 1.66 15.06 -4.83
N LEU A 367 2.20 13.89 -4.47
CA LEU A 367 1.55 12.90 -3.62
C LEU A 367 2.52 12.45 -2.52
N VAL A 368 2.16 12.74 -1.27
CA VAL A 368 2.92 12.35 -0.09
C VAL A 368 2.34 11.06 0.49
N ILE A 369 3.15 10.02 0.63
CA ILE A 369 2.74 8.75 1.24
C ILE A 369 3.52 8.59 2.55
N GLY A 370 2.84 8.73 3.67
CA GLY A 370 3.40 8.46 5.00
C GLY A 370 3.12 7.02 5.43
N MET A 371 4.10 6.38 6.07
CA MET A 371 3.95 5.05 6.64
C MET A 371 4.30 5.09 8.13
N THR A 372 3.47 4.45 8.96
CA THR A 372 3.74 4.36 10.40
C THR A 372 3.23 3.06 11.00
N ASN A 373 3.84 2.61 12.10
CA ASN A 373 3.28 1.56 12.94
C ASN A 373 2.31 2.11 13.99
N ARG A 374 2.40 3.41 14.30
CA ARG A 374 1.76 4.07 15.43
C ARG A 374 1.08 5.37 15.01
N LYS A 375 -0.18 5.26 14.60
CA LYS A 375 -1.01 6.42 14.23
C LYS A 375 -1.21 7.39 15.40
N ASP A 376 -1.24 6.87 16.63
CA ASP A 376 -1.40 7.64 17.88
C ASP A 376 -0.27 8.66 18.12
N MET A 377 0.94 8.38 17.62
CA MET A 377 2.10 9.24 17.83
C MET A 377 2.15 10.43 16.87
N ILE A 378 1.36 10.42 15.79
CA ILE A 378 1.41 11.44 14.75
C ILE A 378 0.65 12.70 15.18
N ASP A 379 1.18 13.86 14.83
CA ASP A 379 0.49 15.15 14.99
C ASP A 379 -0.87 15.16 14.26
N GLU A 380 -1.95 15.39 15.01
CA GLU A 380 -3.31 15.51 14.47
C GLU A 380 -3.45 16.58 13.38
N ALA A 381 -2.59 17.61 13.40
CA ALA A 381 -2.57 18.63 12.37
C ALA A 381 -2.28 18.03 10.98
N LEU A 382 -1.44 17.01 10.86
CA LEU A 382 -1.15 16.34 9.58
C LEU A 382 -2.30 15.46 9.10
N LEU A 383 -3.11 14.93 10.03
CA LEU A 383 -4.23 14.03 9.77
C LEU A 383 -5.49 14.74 9.26
N ARG A 384 -5.49 16.07 9.19
CA ARG A 384 -6.64 16.86 8.73
C ARG A 384 -6.85 16.71 7.21
N PRO A 385 -8.12 16.75 6.75
CA PRO A 385 -8.43 16.77 5.31
C PRO A 385 -7.67 17.90 4.58
N GLY A 386 -7.23 17.64 3.35
CA GLY A 386 -6.33 18.53 2.59
C GLY A 386 -4.83 18.23 2.76
N ARG A 387 -4.42 17.50 3.81
CA ARG A 387 -3.04 17.04 4.06
C ARG A 387 -2.94 15.52 3.85
N LEU A 388 -2.79 14.74 4.93
CA LEU A 388 -2.89 13.27 4.92
C LEU A 388 -4.35 12.84 5.07
N GLU A 389 -5.14 13.17 4.06
CA GLU A 389 -6.59 12.95 4.07
C GLU A 389 -6.95 11.46 4.00
N VAL A 390 -6.27 10.70 3.14
CA VAL A 390 -6.57 9.28 2.95
C VAL A 390 -5.78 8.48 3.97
N GLN A 391 -6.47 7.92 4.96
CA GLN A 391 -5.87 7.08 5.99
C GLN A 391 -6.33 5.64 5.80
N VAL A 392 -5.38 4.74 5.60
CA VAL A 392 -5.66 3.32 5.35
C VAL A 392 -4.96 2.47 6.38
N GLU A 393 -5.75 1.69 7.11
CA GLU A 393 -5.25 0.70 8.05
C GLU A 393 -4.92 -0.59 7.28
N ILE A 394 -3.68 -1.05 7.39
CA ILE A 394 -3.21 -2.31 6.84
C ILE A 394 -3.15 -3.31 7.98
N SER A 395 -4.21 -4.10 8.10
CA SER A 395 -4.37 -5.14 9.12
C SER A 395 -3.56 -6.40 8.77
N LEU A 396 -3.59 -7.39 9.67
CA LEU A 396 -3.01 -8.72 9.41
C LEU A 396 -3.79 -9.43 8.28
N PRO A 397 -3.11 -10.25 7.47
CA PRO A 397 -3.75 -10.94 6.36
C PRO A 397 -4.73 -12.03 6.82
N ASP A 398 -5.89 -12.07 6.17
CA ASP A 398 -6.87 -13.16 6.29
C ASP A 398 -6.30 -14.49 5.78
N GLU A 399 -6.96 -15.61 6.06
CA GLU A 399 -6.53 -16.95 5.60
C GLU A 399 -6.31 -17.01 4.07
N LYS A 400 -7.23 -16.40 3.29
CA LYS A 400 -7.07 -16.27 1.85
C LYS A 400 -5.87 -15.40 1.47
N GLY A 401 -5.64 -14.32 2.23
CA GLY A 401 -4.49 -13.45 2.03
C GLY A 401 -3.17 -14.15 2.34
N ARG A 402 -3.11 -14.94 3.41
CA ARG A 402 -1.95 -15.77 3.77
C ARG A 402 -1.65 -16.80 2.69
N PHE A 403 -2.67 -17.44 2.14
CA PHE A 403 -2.51 -18.34 1.00
C PHE A 403 -1.92 -17.62 -0.23
N GLN A 404 -2.40 -16.42 -0.56
CA GLN A 404 -1.84 -15.62 -1.66
C GLN A 404 -0.38 -15.24 -1.39
N ILE A 405 -0.05 -14.78 -0.18
CA ILE A 405 1.33 -14.42 0.21
C ILE A 405 2.25 -15.64 0.14
N LEU A 406 1.82 -16.80 0.68
CA LEU A 406 2.55 -18.06 0.56
C LEU A 406 2.76 -18.45 -0.91
N SER A 407 1.73 -18.33 -1.74
CA SER A 407 1.82 -18.62 -3.19
C SER A 407 2.82 -17.71 -3.90
N ILE A 408 2.89 -16.43 -3.54
CA ILE A 408 3.84 -15.47 -4.10
C ILE A 408 5.28 -15.83 -3.71
N HIS A 409 5.55 -16.08 -2.43
CA HIS A 409 6.91 -16.41 -1.97
C HIS A 409 7.38 -17.79 -2.44
N THR A 410 6.45 -18.73 -2.64
CA THR A 410 6.76 -20.08 -3.15
C THR A 410 6.76 -20.16 -4.68
N ALA A 411 6.30 -19.14 -5.41
CA ALA A 411 6.22 -19.14 -6.87
C ALA A 411 7.58 -19.41 -7.52
N GLY A 412 8.65 -18.76 -7.04
CA GLY A 412 10.01 -19.00 -7.55
C GLY A 412 10.49 -20.43 -7.31
N MET A 413 10.25 -20.97 -6.11
CA MET A 413 10.60 -22.37 -5.76
C MET A 413 9.81 -23.38 -6.60
N LYS A 414 8.54 -23.09 -6.85
CA LYS A 414 7.65 -23.92 -7.67
C LYS A 414 8.06 -23.92 -9.14
N GLN A 415 8.39 -22.75 -9.71
CA GLN A 415 8.87 -22.63 -11.10
C GLN A 415 10.19 -23.37 -11.30
N ALA A 416 11.10 -23.29 -10.32
CA ALA A 416 12.37 -24.00 -10.35
C ALA A 416 12.29 -25.47 -9.94
N LYS A 417 11.09 -26.01 -9.65
CA LYS A 417 10.84 -27.41 -9.21
C LYS A 417 11.58 -27.82 -7.93
N TYR A 418 11.91 -26.86 -7.06
CA TYR A 418 12.49 -27.10 -5.74
C TYR A 418 11.43 -27.28 -4.65
N LEU A 419 10.14 -27.06 -4.95
CA LEU A 419 9.04 -27.30 -4.02
C LEU A 419 8.54 -28.75 -4.14
N GLY A 420 8.52 -29.48 -3.03
CA GLY A 420 7.98 -30.85 -2.97
C GLY A 420 6.49 -30.90 -3.32
N ALA A 421 6.07 -31.99 -3.96
CA ALA A 421 4.67 -32.21 -4.35
C ALA A 421 3.75 -32.46 -3.14
N ASP A 422 4.33 -32.74 -1.98
CA ASP A 422 3.67 -32.95 -0.69
C ASP A 422 3.25 -31.64 0.00
N VAL A 423 3.77 -30.49 -0.44
CA VAL A 423 3.50 -29.20 0.22
C VAL A 423 2.10 -28.68 -0.12
N ASN A 424 1.22 -28.64 0.88
CA ASN A 424 -0.11 -28.04 0.76
C ASN A 424 -0.14 -26.63 1.35
N LEU A 425 -0.17 -25.61 0.49
CA LEU A 425 -0.24 -24.20 0.91
C LEU A 425 -1.53 -23.84 1.67
N GLY A 426 -2.63 -24.55 1.42
CA GLY A 426 -3.89 -24.32 2.14
C GLY A 426 -3.81 -24.73 3.60
N GLU A 427 -3.15 -25.86 3.87
CA GLU A 427 -2.91 -26.34 5.24
C GLU A 427 -1.97 -25.40 5.99
N LEU A 428 -0.90 -24.93 5.34
CA LEU A 428 0.00 -23.93 5.89
C LEU A 428 -0.71 -22.60 6.20
N ALA A 429 -1.62 -22.13 5.33
CA ALA A 429 -2.41 -20.92 5.57
C ALA A 429 -3.34 -21.04 6.80
N GLY A 430 -3.88 -22.25 7.04
CA GLY A 430 -4.68 -22.58 8.22
C GLY A 430 -3.85 -22.68 9.51
N ALA A 431 -2.62 -23.19 9.43
CA ALA A 431 -1.69 -23.31 10.55
C ALA A 431 -1.04 -21.98 10.97
N THR A 432 -0.85 -21.06 10.02
CA THR A 432 -0.17 -19.75 10.22
C THR A 432 -1.10 -18.64 10.73
N LYS A 433 -1.93 -18.92 11.75
CA LYS A 433 -2.84 -17.92 12.32
C LYS A 433 -2.07 -16.72 12.89
N ASN A 434 -2.54 -15.50 12.59
CA ASN A 434 -1.91 -14.20 12.92
C ASN A 434 -0.54 -13.92 12.32
N PHE A 435 -0.03 -14.75 11.42
CA PHE A 435 1.26 -14.45 10.81
C PHE A 435 1.17 -13.18 9.96
N SER A 436 2.11 -12.27 10.16
CA SER A 436 2.30 -11.10 9.29
C SER A 436 2.98 -11.51 7.98
N GLY A 437 2.94 -10.65 6.95
CA GLY A 437 3.59 -10.94 5.67
C GLY A 437 5.09 -11.23 5.83
N ALA A 438 5.78 -10.49 6.70
CA ALA A 438 7.18 -10.71 7.02
C ALA A 438 7.44 -12.04 7.73
N GLU A 439 6.53 -12.49 8.60
CA GLU A 439 6.63 -13.79 9.29
C GLU A 439 6.38 -14.95 8.34
N ILE A 440 5.46 -14.80 7.38
CA ILE A 440 5.24 -15.79 6.32
C ILE A 440 6.48 -15.91 5.42
N GLU A 441 7.10 -14.78 5.07
CA GLU A 441 8.37 -14.78 4.36
C GLU A 441 9.47 -15.47 5.18
N GLY A 442 9.54 -15.19 6.49
CA GLY A 442 10.44 -15.84 7.43
C GLY A 442 10.22 -17.36 7.52
N LEU A 443 8.97 -17.81 7.52
CA LEU A 443 8.60 -19.23 7.51
C LEU A 443 9.13 -19.94 6.26
N VAL A 444 8.93 -19.36 5.08
CA VAL A 444 9.43 -19.92 3.81
C VAL A 444 10.96 -19.96 3.80
N LYS A 445 11.64 -18.94 4.34
CA LYS A 445 13.11 -18.90 4.45
C LYS A 445 13.64 -19.94 5.44
N SER A 446 13.00 -20.11 6.60
CA SER A 446 13.38 -21.14 7.59
C SER A 446 13.17 -22.54 7.01
N ALA A 447 12.05 -22.80 6.33
CA ALA A 447 11.82 -24.08 5.64
C ALA A 447 12.91 -24.38 4.58
N ALA A 448 13.30 -23.37 3.78
CA ALA A 448 14.41 -23.52 2.85
C ALA A 448 15.75 -23.78 3.59
N SER A 449 15.99 -23.13 4.73
CA SER A 449 17.17 -23.36 5.57
C SER A 449 17.24 -24.78 6.11
N PHE A 450 16.12 -25.35 6.56
CA PHE A 450 16.05 -26.77 6.96
C PHE A 450 16.33 -27.70 5.78
N ALA A 451 15.78 -27.40 4.61
CA ALA A 451 16.07 -28.17 3.40
C ALA A 451 17.57 -28.12 3.03
N PHE A 452 18.22 -26.95 3.12
CA PHE A 452 19.67 -26.81 2.92
C PHE A 452 20.46 -27.57 4.00
N GLY A 453 20.06 -27.49 5.26
CA GLY A 453 20.70 -28.18 6.38
C GLY A 453 20.69 -29.71 6.23
N ARG A 454 19.65 -30.29 5.61
CA ARG A 454 19.62 -31.73 5.29
C ARG A 454 20.64 -32.14 4.23
N GLN A 455 20.96 -31.24 3.30
CA GLN A 455 21.91 -31.53 2.22
C GLN A 455 23.36 -31.26 2.61
N VAL A 456 23.59 -30.30 3.51
CA VAL A 456 24.94 -29.96 3.99
C VAL A 456 25.28 -30.85 5.19
N GLN A 457 25.95 -31.98 4.94
CA GLN A 457 26.55 -32.79 6.00
C GLN A 457 27.77 -32.05 6.58
N VAL A 458 27.76 -31.80 7.89
CA VAL A 458 28.84 -31.10 8.62
C VAL A 458 30.20 -31.79 8.45
N GLU A 459 30.22 -33.10 8.17
CA GLU A 459 31.42 -33.91 7.98
C GLU A 459 32.17 -33.62 6.64
N ASN A 460 31.52 -32.98 5.65
CA ASN A 460 32.07 -32.74 4.31
C ASN A 460 32.49 -31.28 4.04
N LEU A 461 32.59 -30.44 5.07
CA LEU A 461 32.92 -28.99 4.95
C LEU A 461 34.29 -28.68 4.32
N ASN A 462 35.19 -29.67 4.21
CA ASN A 462 36.55 -29.48 3.69
C ASN A 462 36.66 -29.54 2.14
N ASN A 463 35.59 -29.86 1.41
CA ASN A 463 35.60 -29.89 -0.07
C ASN A 463 34.34 -29.23 -0.68
N PRO A 464 34.40 -27.95 -1.10
CA PRO A 464 33.23 -27.19 -1.55
C PRO A 464 32.62 -27.65 -2.89
N LYS A 465 33.29 -28.53 -3.65
CA LYS A 465 32.82 -29.02 -4.96
C LYS A 465 32.10 -30.37 -4.95
N GLN A 466 32.11 -31.11 -3.84
CA GLN A 466 31.44 -32.41 -3.69
C GLN A 466 30.29 -32.41 -2.67
N ALA A 467 30.11 -31.32 -1.91
CA ALA A 467 29.21 -31.28 -0.75
C ALA A 467 27.74 -30.91 -1.06
N VAL A 468 27.37 -30.59 -2.31
CA VAL A 468 26.00 -30.13 -2.62
C VAL A 468 25.46 -30.82 -3.87
N SER A 469 24.60 -31.82 -3.68
CA SER A 469 23.82 -32.42 -4.75
C SER A 469 22.59 -31.54 -5.05
N THR A 470 22.76 -30.54 -5.90
CA THR A 470 21.71 -29.55 -6.26
C THR A 470 20.46 -30.20 -6.87
N ASP A 471 20.61 -31.34 -7.55
CA ASP A 471 19.52 -32.03 -8.25
C ASP A 471 18.51 -32.72 -7.29
N SER A 472 18.88 -32.90 -6.02
CA SER A 472 18.03 -33.57 -5.02
C SER A 472 17.40 -32.62 -3.99
N LEU A 473 17.62 -31.31 -4.14
CA LEU A 473 17.12 -30.34 -3.16
C LEU A 473 15.63 -30.16 -3.39
N GLN A 474 14.81 -30.57 -2.43
CA GLN A 474 13.38 -30.24 -2.42
C GLN A 474 12.98 -29.79 -1.02
N VAL A 475 12.23 -28.69 -0.95
CA VAL A 475 11.58 -28.23 0.28
C VAL A 475 10.29 -29.03 0.45
N THR A 476 10.25 -29.85 1.48
CA THR A 476 9.15 -30.78 1.80
C THR A 476 8.25 -30.20 2.89
N MET A 477 7.06 -30.77 3.07
CA MET A 477 6.12 -30.34 4.11
C MET A 477 6.71 -30.47 5.52
N ALA A 478 7.55 -31.49 5.75
CA ALA A 478 8.25 -31.68 7.02
C ALA A 478 9.19 -30.50 7.38
N ASP A 479 9.79 -29.84 6.38
CA ASP A 479 10.64 -28.67 6.61
C ASP A 479 9.80 -27.46 7.04
N PHE A 480 8.59 -27.31 6.47
CA PHE A 480 7.64 -26.29 6.91
C PHE A 480 7.10 -26.56 8.32
N GLU A 481 6.87 -27.82 8.71
CA GLU A 481 6.47 -28.17 10.07
C GLU A 481 7.56 -27.85 11.11
N GLN A 482 8.84 -28.04 10.76
CA GLN A 482 9.96 -27.63 11.60
C GLN A 482 10.07 -26.10 11.67
N ALA A 483 9.92 -25.42 10.53
CA ALA A 483 9.93 -23.97 10.46
C ALA A 483 8.79 -23.33 11.28
N LEU A 484 7.60 -23.94 11.33
CA LEU A 484 6.49 -23.48 12.17
C LEU A 484 6.78 -23.55 13.67
N LYS A 485 7.69 -24.43 14.11
CA LYS A 485 8.13 -24.51 15.52
C LYS A 485 9.15 -23.41 15.86
N GLU A 486 9.95 -23.01 14.89
CA GLU A 486 10.98 -21.97 15.06
C GLU A 486 10.41 -20.56 14.91
N VAL A 487 9.63 -20.31 13.85
CA VAL A 487 9.08 -19.00 13.52
C VAL A 487 7.85 -18.74 14.37
N ARG A 488 8.00 -17.87 15.36
CA ARG A 488 6.91 -17.42 16.24
C ARG A 488 6.29 -16.14 15.71
N PRO A 489 4.95 -16.00 15.73
CA PRO A 489 4.30 -14.74 15.39
C PRO A 489 4.60 -13.68 16.44
N ALA A 490 4.99 -12.49 16.02
CA ALA A 490 5.21 -11.35 16.91
C ALA A 490 3.88 -10.81 17.46
N PHE A 491 2.78 -11.01 16.73
CA PHE A 491 1.45 -10.56 17.13
C PHE A 491 0.65 -11.68 17.82
N GLY A 492 0.41 -11.50 19.13
CA GLY A 492 -0.73 -12.10 19.81
C GLY A 492 -0.59 -13.50 20.40
N ILE A 493 0.61 -14.05 20.63
CA ILE A 493 0.74 -15.35 21.29
C ILE A 493 1.93 -15.38 22.26
N SER A 494 1.66 -15.27 23.57
CA SER A 494 2.51 -15.88 24.59
C SER A 494 1.90 -17.21 25.03
N ASN A 495 1.93 -18.18 24.10
CA ASN A 495 1.56 -19.57 24.41
C ASN A 495 2.42 -20.09 25.55
N ASP A 496 3.70 -19.72 25.62
CA ASP A 496 4.62 -20.16 26.67
C ASP A 496 4.12 -19.76 28.07
N ASP A 497 3.65 -18.51 28.26
CA ASP A 497 3.14 -18.04 29.55
C ASP A 497 1.83 -18.75 29.95
N LEU A 498 0.94 -18.94 28.97
CA LEU A 498 -0.33 -19.66 29.17
C LEU A 498 -0.11 -21.15 29.40
N GLN A 499 0.82 -21.78 28.68
CA GLN A 499 1.21 -23.18 28.84
C GLN A 499 1.90 -23.39 30.19
N ALA A 500 2.74 -22.45 30.63
CA ALA A 500 3.34 -22.47 31.97
C ALA A 500 2.26 -22.46 33.07
N CYS A 501 1.17 -21.72 32.87
CA CYS A 501 0.02 -21.71 33.78
C CYS A 501 -0.77 -23.03 33.80
N VAL A 502 -0.60 -23.88 32.77
CA VAL A 502 -1.32 -25.16 32.58
C VAL A 502 -0.37 -26.37 32.73
N ALA A 503 0.86 -26.19 33.21
CA ALA A 503 1.88 -27.25 33.27
C ALA A 503 1.44 -28.53 34.02
N GLY A 504 0.57 -28.42 35.02
CA GLY A 504 0.02 -29.56 35.78
C GLY A 504 -1.23 -30.20 35.17
N GLY A 505 -1.70 -29.73 34.01
CA GLY A 505 -2.97 -30.14 33.41
C GLY A 505 -4.20 -29.69 34.21
N ILE A 506 -5.38 -30.05 33.71
CA ILE A 506 -6.65 -29.92 34.45
C ILE A 506 -7.13 -31.30 34.85
N ILE A 507 -7.27 -31.51 36.15
CA ILE A 507 -7.80 -32.72 36.77
C ILE A 507 -9.29 -32.48 37.04
N PRO A 508 -10.22 -33.12 36.29
CA PRO A 508 -11.65 -32.98 36.55
C PRO A 508 -12.02 -33.79 37.80
N TYR A 509 -12.19 -33.11 38.93
CA TYR A 509 -12.42 -33.74 40.23
C TYR A 509 -13.89 -33.81 40.68
N GLY A 510 -14.84 -33.32 39.87
CA GLY A 510 -16.27 -33.37 40.21
C GLY A 510 -17.21 -32.75 39.17
N GLY A 511 -18.51 -32.90 39.40
CA GLY A 511 -19.55 -32.33 38.53
C GLY A 511 -19.54 -30.80 38.48
N SER A 512 -19.25 -30.15 39.62
CA SER A 512 -19.24 -28.68 39.71
C SER A 512 -18.13 -28.04 38.87
N ILE A 513 -16.92 -28.61 38.87
CA ILE A 513 -15.82 -28.09 38.03
C ILE A 513 -16.08 -28.34 36.54
N GLN A 514 -16.69 -29.48 36.21
CA GLN A 514 -17.09 -29.79 34.84
C GLN A 514 -18.17 -28.81 34.35
N GLN A 515 -19.13 -28.44 35.21
CA GLN A 515 -20.14 -27.43 34.90
C GLN A 515 -19.51 -26.06 34.63
N VAL A 516 -18.51 -25.64 35.42
CA VAL A 516 -17.78 -24.38 35.19
C VAL A 516 -17.07 -24.38 33.84
N ILE A 517 -16.33 -25.46 33.51
CA ILE A 517 -15.63 -25.61 32.24
C ILE A 517 -16.63 -25.60 31.06
N ASN A 518 -17.71 -26.37 31.17
CA ASN A 518 -18.74 -26.44 30.13
C ASN A 518 -19.47 -25.10 29.95
N SER A 519 -19.75 -24.39 31.03
CA SER A 519 -20.39 -23.06 31.00
C SER A 519 -19.49 -22.04 30.32
N ALA A 520 -18.21 -22.00 30.68
CA ALA A 520 -17.24 -21.10 30.05
C ALA A 520 -17.07 -21.40 28.55
N ALA A 521 -16.96 -22.69 28.18
CA ALA A 521 -16.89 -23.10 26.79
C ALA A 521 -18.16 -22.71 26.00
N SER A 522 -19.34 -22.94 26.57
CA SER A 522 -20.63 -22.59 25.94
C SER A 522 -20.75 -21.09 25.67
N LEU A 523 -20.28 -20.23 26.58
CA LEU A 523 -20.31 -18.78 26.41
C LEU A 523 -19.40 -18.32 25.26
N ILE A 524 -18.22 -18.93 25.13
CA ILE A 524 -17.29 -18.66 24.03
C ILE A 524 -17.90 -19.07 22.69
N THR A 525 -18.50 -20.27 22.61
CA THR A 525 -19.20 -20.75 21.40
C THR A 525 -20.39 -19.86 21.06
N GLN A 526 -21.14 -19.37 22.06
CA GLN A 526 -22.25 -18.46 21.85
C GLN A 526 -21.81 -17.11 21.29
N LEU A 527 -20.69 -16.56 21.75
CA LEU A 527 -20.10 -15.34 21.18
C LEU A 527 -19.66 -15.56 19.73
N GLN A 528 -19.09 -16.72 19.39
CA GLN A 528 -18.75 -17.05 18.00
C GLN A 528 -19.98 -17.11 17.09
N ALA A 529 -21.09 -17.70 17.55
CA ALA A 529 -22.33 -17.85 16.77
C ALA A 529 -23.18 -16.57 16.69
N SER A 530 -23.13 -15.71 17.71
CA SER A 530 -23.98 -14.52 17.80
C SER A 530 -23.53 -13.40 16.88
N ALA A 531 -24.49 -12.73 16.24
CA ALA A 531 -24.25 -11.54 15.42
C ALA A 531 -24.41 -10.22 16.21
N ARG A 532 -25.04 -10.25 17.38
CA ARG A 532 -25.34 -9.05 18.18
C ARG A 532 -24.35 -8.80 19.32
N THR A 533 -23.84 -9.88 19.92
CA THR A 533 -22.91 -9.79 21.07
C THR A 533 -21.48 -9.89 20.57
N SER A 534 -20.72 -8.80 20.70
CA SER A 534 -19.30 -8.74 20.32
C SER A 534 -18.34 -8.81 21.51
N LEU A 535 -18.86 -8.75 22.74
CA LEU A 535 -18.07 -8.75 23.97
C LEU A 535 -18.72 -9.68 25.00
N ILE A 536 -17.93 -10.56 25.60
CA ILE A 536 -18.29 -11.32 26.80
C ILE A 536 -17.14 -11.23 27.79
N SER A 537 -17.44 -10.83 29.02
CA SER A 537 -16.49 -10.84 30.14
C SER A 537 -16.90 -11.87 31.20
N ILE A 538 -15.99 -12.80 31.51
CA ILE A 538 -16.15 -13.90 32.45
C ILE A 538 -15.15 -13.72 33.59
N LEU A 539 -15.64 -13.72 34.83
CA LEU A 539 -14.82 -13.68 36.03
C LEU A 539 -14.81 -15.06 36.69
N PHE A 540 -13.64 -15.64 36.89
CA PHE A 540 -13.42 -16.82 37.72
C PHE A 540 -13.06 -16.37 39.14
N GLU A 541 -13.94 -16.65 40.09
CA GLU A 541 -13.72 -16.41 41.51
C GLU A 541 -13.46 -17.72 42.24
N GLY A 542 -12.57 -17.73 43.23
CA GLY A 542 -12.33 -18.90 44.07
C GLY A 542 -11.26 -18.63 45.11
N ASP A 543 -11.10 -19.49 46.10
CA ASP A 543 -10.08 -19.28 47.13
C ASP A 543 -8.65 -19.35 46.56
N PRO A 544 -7.66 -18.70 47.20
CA PRO A 544 -6.26 -18.79 46.78
C PRO A 544 -5.80 -20.24 46.66
N GLY A 545 -5.32 -20.62 45.47
CA GLY A 545 -4.85 -21.99 45.19
C GLY A 545 -5.91 -22.96 44.68
N SER A 546 -7.13 -22.50 44.40
CA SER A 546 -8.21 -23.29 43.76
C SER A 546 -7.99 -23.60 42.27
N GLY A 547 -7.08 -22.87 41.60
CA GLY A 547 -6.72 -23.11 40.20
C GLY A 547 -7.49 -22.25 39.18
N THR A 548 -8.09 -21.13 39.59
CA THR A 548 -8.76 -20.15 38.72
C THR A 548 -7.91 -19.73 37.52
N THR A 549 -6.64 -19.38 37.72
CA THR A 549 -5.68 -19.05 36.63
C THR A 549 -5.54 -20.18 35.61
N ALA A 550 -5.39 -21.42 36.07
CA ALA A 550 -5.22 -22.57 35.19
C ALA A 550 -6.50 -22.86 34.37
N LEU A 551 -7.67 -22.64 34.98
CA LEU A 551 -8.97 -22.77 34.31
C LEU A 551 -9.16 -21.69 33.24
N ALA A 552 -8.85 -20.43 33.55
CA ALA A 552 -8.92 -19.32 32.61
C ALA A 552 -7.97 -19.54 31.43
N ALA A 553 -6.71 -19.90 31.71
CA ALA A 553 -5.71 -20.18 30.69
C ALA A 553 -6.11 -21.37 29.79
N THR A 554 -6.62 -22.46 30.36
CA THR A 554 -7.06 -23.62 29.58
C THR A 554 -8.30 -23.31 28.74
N THR A 555 -9.23 -22.53 29.28
CA THR A 555 -10.41 -22.08 28.54
C THR A 555 -9.99 -21.20 27.35
N ALA A 556 -9.03 -20.31 27.56
CA ALA A 556 -8.46 -19.47 26.50
C ALA A 556 -7.78 -20.31 25.41
N LEU A 557 -6.94 -21.29 25.79
CA LEU A 557 -6.24 -22.17 24.83
C LEU A 557 -7.22 -23.06 24.05
N LYS A 558 -8.24 -23.62 24.72
CA LYS A 558 -9.26 -24.46 24.08
C LYS A 558 -10.19 -23.70 23.13
N SER A 559 -10.29 -22.38 23.28
CA SER A 559 -11.13 -21.55 22.40
C SER A 559 -10.69 -21.62 20.93
N GLY A 560 -9.41 -21.88 20.66
CA GLY A 560 -8.84 -21.87 19.31
C GLY A 560 -8.86 -20.50 18.64
N PHE A 561 -9.05 -19.42 19.42
CA PHE A 561 -9.10 -18.06 18.90
C PHE A 561 -7.73 -17.65 18.36
N PRO A 562 -7.68 -16.86 17.27
CA PRO A 562 -6.44 -16.36 16.71
C PRO A 562 -5.58 -15.62 17.74
N PHE A 563 -6.13 -14.63 18.45
CA PHE A 563 -5.37 -13.83 19.41
C PHE A 563 -5.68 -14.27 20.84
N VAL A 564 -4.65 -14.67 21.60
CA VAL A 564 -4.78 -15.02 23.02
C VAL A 564 -3.63 -14.40 23.79
N LYS A 565 -3.94 -13.49 24.72
CA LYS A 565 -2.91 -12.81 25.52
C LYS A 565 -3.21 -12.88 27.02
N LEU A 566 -2.20 -13.28 27.79
CA LEU A 566 -2.20 -13.24 29.25
C LEU A 566 -1.61 -11.92 29.73
N ILE A 567 -2.34 -11.23 30.61
CA ILE A 567 -1.87 -10.10 31.40
C ILE A 567 -1.67 -10.64 32.81
N SER A 568 -0.41 -10.87 33.19
CA SER A 568 -0.05 -11.34 34.52
C SER A 568 0.76 -10.27 35.28
N PRO A 569 0.64 -10.21 36.63
CA PRO A 569 1.45 -9.31 37.45
C PRO A 569 2.96 -9.56 37.32
N ASN A 570 3.36 -10.81 37.03
CA ASN A 570 4.77 -11.21 36.94
C ASN A 570 5.52 -10.46 35.82
N GLY A 571 4.83 -10.14 34.72
CA GLY A 571 5.40 -9.37 33.61
C GLY A 571 5.47 -7.85 33.86
N MET A 572 4.94 -7.37 35.00
CA MET A 572 4.79 -5.95 35.31
C MET A 572 5.49 -5.52 36.62
N ILE A 573 6.40 -6.35 37.12
CA ILE A 573 7.15 -6.09 38.36
C ILE A 573 8.07 -4.86 38.16
N GLY A 574 8.01 -3.91 39.09
CA GLY A 574 8.86 -2.70 39.06
C GLY A 574 8.40 -1.61 38.10
N VAL A 575 7.29 -1.81 37.39
CA VAL A 575 6.70 -0.82 36.48
C VAL A 575 5.84 0.18 37.26
N ASN A 576 5.87 1.46 36.89
CA ASN A 576 5.02 2.48 37.51
C ASN A 576 3.54 2.32 37.09
N GLU A 577 2.61 2.89 37.86
CA GLU A 577 1.16 2.74 37.64
C GLU A 577 0.72 3.20 36.24
N ASN A 578 1.24 4.34 35.75
CA ASN A 578 0.90 4.87 34.42
C ASN A 578 1.35 3.95 33.28
N THR A 579 2.55 3.39 33.38
CA THR A 579 3.07 2.46 32.37
C THR A 579 2.33 1.13 32.43
N LYS A 580 1.95 0.64 33.62
CA LYS A 580 1.07 -0.54 33.76
C LYS A 580 -0.28 -0.32 33.05
N ALA A 581 -0.92 0.83 33.31
CA ALA A 581 -2.17 1.19 32.66
C ALA A 581 -2.03 1.27 31.13
N GLN A 582 -0.95 1.89 30.63
CA GLN A 582 -0.66 1.93 29.19
C GLN A 582 -0.41 0.54 28.59
N MET A 583 0.28 -0.35 29.30
CA MET A 583 0.50 -1.73 28.86
C MET A 583 -0.82 -2.49 28.75
N ILE A 584 -1.71 -2.37 29.75
CA ILE A 584 -3.04 -2.99 29.73
C ILE A 584 -3.85 -2.44 28.55
N ALA A 585 -3.92 -1.11 28.42
CA ALA A 585 -4.66 -0.45 27.33
C ALA A 585 -4.16 -0.92 25.95
N ARG A 586 -2.84 -1.02 25.76
CA ARG A 586 -2.23 -1.49 24.52
C ARG A 586 -2.60 -2.94 24.20
N VAL A 587 -2.61 -3.84 25.18
CA VAL A 587 -3.03 -5.24 24.96
C VAL A 587 -4.49 -5.31 24.52
N PHE A 588 -5.36 -4.50 25.12
CA PHE A 588 -6.75 -4.39 24.67
C PHE A 588 -6.83 -3.83 23.25
N GLU A 589 -6.11 -2.76 22.91
CA GLU A 589 -6.08 -2.21 21.55
C GLU A 589 -5.61 -3.23 20.51
N ASP A 590 -4.58 -4.02 20.83
CA ASP A 590 -4.11 -5.11 19.97
C ASP A 590 -5.19 -6.21 19.83
N ALA A 591 -5.90 -6.54 20.91
CA ALA A 591 -7.02 -7.48 20.87
C ALA A 591 -8.19 -6.99 20.00
N HIS A 592 -8.42 -5.68 19.94
CA HIS A 592 -9.45 -5.06 19.10
C HIS A 592 -9.17 -5.15 17.60
N ARG A 593 -7.91 -5.35 17.21
CA ARG A 593 -7.49 -5.50 15.80
C ARG A 593 -7.69 -6.91 15.27
N SER A 594 -7.82 -7.91 16.15
CA SER A 594 -8.05 -9.30 15.76
C SER A 594 -9.56 -9.57 15.62
N PRO A 595 -10.00 -10.36 14.61
CA PRO A 595 -11.42 -10.70 14.44
C PRO A 595 -12.00 -11.47 15.63
N LEU A 596 -11.18 -12.31 16.26
CA LEU A 596 -11.52 -13.13 17.42
C LEU A 596 -10.35 -13.07 18.41
N SER A 597 -10.59 -12.50 19.59
CA SER A 597 -9.56 -12.33 20.60
C SER A 597 -10.01 -12.77 21.99
N VAL A 598 -9.07 -13.33 22.76
CA VAL A 598 -9.22 -13.64 24.18
C VAL A 598 -8.14 -12.91 24.96
N VAL A 599 -8.56 -12.12 25.95
CA VAL A 599 -7.65 -11.48 26.90
C VAL A 599 -7.87 -12.11 28.26
N VAL A 600 -6.79 -12.66 28.83
CA VAL A 600 -6.80 -13.23 30.19
C VAL A 600 -6.18 -12.23 31.15
N LEU A 601 -6.96 -11.75 32.11
CA LEU A 601 -6.52 -10.91 33.22
C LEU A 601 -6.29 -11.78 34.44
N ASP A 602 -5.03 -12.02 34.79
CA ASP A 602 -4.70 -12.86 35.93
C ASP A 602 -4.51 -12.05 37.21
N ASP A 603 -5.08 -12.54 38.31
CA ASP A 603 -4.90 -12.02 39.67
C ASP A 603 -5.18 -10.51 39.77
N LEU A 604 -6.45 -10.15 39.56
CA LEU A 604 -6.91 -8.75 39.49
C LEU A 604 -6.47 -7.93 40.73
N GLU A 605 -6.51 -8.53 41.92
CA GLU A 605 -6.06 -7.86 43.14
C GLU A 605 -4.58 -7.48 43.09
N ARG A 606 -3.71 -8.30 42.50
CA ARG A 606 -2.29 -7.97 42.33
C ARG A 606 -2.05 -6.98 41.20
N LEU A 607 -2.82 -7.03 40.11
CA LEU A 607 -2.74 -6.02 39.05
C LEU A 607 -3.10 -4.61 39.56
N LEU A 608 -4.02 -4.54 40.53
CA LEU A 608 -4.41 -3.31 41.21
C LEU A 608 -3.45 -2.88 42.32
N ASP A 609 -2.35 -3.61 42.55
CA ASP A 609 -1.44 -3.42 43.68
C ASP A 609 -2.17 -3.38 45.04
N TYR A 610 -3.24 -4.17 45.18
CA TYR A 610 -4.07 -4.16 46.38
C TYR A 610 -3.33 -4.72 47.60
N VAL A 611 -3.36 -3.98 48.70
CA VAL A 611 -2.82 -4.40 50.00
C VAL A 611 -3.91 -4.35 51.06
N ARG A 612 -3.97 -5.40 51.90
CA ARG A 612 -4.98 -5.54 52.96
C ARG A 612 -4.78 -4.56 54.13
N ILE A 613 -3.54 -4.12 54.38
CA ILE A 613 -3.19 -3.22 55.50
C ILE A 613 -3.36 -1.77 55.05
N GLY A 614 -4.55 -1.23 55.32
CA GLY A 614 -5.01 0.04 54.76
C GLY A 614 -5.27 -0.13 53.26
N PRO A 615 -6.51 0.01 52.75
CA PRO A 615 -6.87 -0.36 51.39
C PRO A 615 -6.21 0.58 50.38
N ARG A 616 -4.93 0.33 50.07
CA ARG A 616 -4.17 0.98 49.02
C ARG A 616 -4.30 0.14 47.76
N PHE A 617 -4.55 0.81 46.66
CA PHE A 617 -4.64 0.24 45.33
C PHE A 617 -4.33 1.33 44.30
N SER A 618 -3.93 0.94 43.09
CA SER A 618 -3.75 1.88 42.00
C SER A 618 -5.09 2.23 41.37
N ASN A 619 -5.57 3.45 41.62
CA ASN A 619 -6.80 3.95 40.98
C ASN A 619 -6.64 4.13 39.47
N VAL A 620 -5.44 4.47 38.99
CA VAL A 620 -5.16 4.62 37.54
C VAL A 620 -5.39 3.30 36.82
N VAL A 621 -4.87 2.19 37.37
CA VAL A 621 -5.09 0.85 36.81
C VAL A 621 -6.55 0.42 36.92
N LEU A 622 -7.21 0.71 38.05
CA LEU A 622 -8.65 0.41 38.23
C LEU A 622 -9.53 1.06 37.17
N GLN A 623 -9.38 2.38 36.97
CA GLN A 623 -10.17 3.12 35.98
C GLN A 623 -9.88 2.65 34.55
N THR A 624 -8.62 2.29 34.27
CA THR A 624 -8.22 1.71 32.98
C THR A 624 -8.92 0.37 32.74
N LEU A 625 -8.91 -0.54 33.74
CA LEU A 625 -9.58 -1.84 33.65
C LEU A 625 -11.10 -1.69 33.48
N LEU A 626 -11.76 -0.83 34.26
CA LEU A 626 -13.19 -0.56 34.12
C LEU A 626 -13.54 -0.07 32.71
N THR A 627 -12.71 0.81 32.15
CA THR A 627 -12.90 1.32 30.79
C THR A 627 -12.69 0.22 29.75
N CYS A 628 -11.60 -0.55 29.86
CA CYS A 628 -11.27 -1.62 28.91
C CYS A 628 -12.30 -2.76 28.93
N ILE A 629 -12.80 -3.17 30.10
CA ILE A 629 -13.79 -4.25 30.23
C ILE A 629 -15.15 -3.84 29.66
N LYS A 630 -15.54 -2.56 29.75
CA LYS A 630 -16.82 -2.06 29.22
C LYS A 630 -16.76 -1.62 27.76
N LYS A 631 -15.56 -1.39 27.21
CA LYS A 631 -15.38 -0.89 25.84
C LYS A 631 -15.78 -1.96 24.83
N VAL A 632 -16.85 -1.69 24.08
CA VAL A 632 -17.32 -2.58 23.02
C VAL A 632 -16.33 -2.54 21.85
N PRO A 633 -15.91 -3.70 21.32
CA PRO A 633 -15.00 -3.73 20.19
C PRO A 633 -15.61 -3.14 18.91
N PRO A 634 -14.80 -2.58 18.00
CA PRO A 634 -15.28 -2.01 16.74
C PRO A 634 -15.97 -3.05 15.85
N LYS A 635 -16.77 -2.59 14.88
CA LYS A 635 -17.60 -3.46 14.03
C LYS A 635 -16.76 -4.56 13.39
N ARG A 636 -17.22 -5.82 13.51
CA ARG A 636 -16.64 -7.07 12.99
C ARG A 636 -15.60 -7.79 13.87
N THR A 637 -15.22 -7.24 15.02
CA THR A 637 -14.33 -7.95 15.96
C THR A 637 -15.09 -8.42 17.20
N LYS A 638 -14.61 -9.53 17.77
CA LYS A 638 -15.24 -10.22 18.90
C LYS A 638 -14.20 -10.47 19.99
N LEU A 639 -14.50 -10.04 21.20
CA LEU A 639 -13.59 -10.06 22.34
C LEU A 639 -14.17 -10.89 23.51
N VAL A 640 -13.37 -11.82 24.03
CA VAL A 640 -13.64 -12.53 25.28
C VAL A 640 -12.63 -12.06 26.32
N ILE A 641 -13.12 -11.63 27.48
CA ILE A 641 -12.28 -11.27 28.62
C ILE A 641 -12.45 -12.35 29.68
N LEU A 642 -11.37 -13.01 30.06
CA LEU A 642 -11.35 -13.97 31.17
C LEU A 642 -10.55 -13.34 32.31
N ALA A 643 -11.16 -13.14 33.47
CA ALA A 643 -10.47 -12.59 34.62
C ALA A 643 -10.42 -13.58 35.77
N THR A 644 -9.40 -13.50 36.61
CA THR A 644 -9.27 -14.34 37.81
C THR A 644 -9.12 -13.46 39.05
N THR A 645 -9.72 -13.92 40.15
CA THR A 645 -9.55 -13.30 41.46
C THR A 645 -9.62 -14.32 42.58
N SER A 646 -8.85 -14.06 43.64
CA SER A 646 -8.94 -14.79 44.90
C SER A 646 -9.71 -14.02 45.98
N CYS A 647 -10.13 -12.78 45.71
CA CYS A 647 -10.72 -11.85 46.69
C CYS A 647 -11.96 -11.14 46.13
N ALA A 648 -13.02 -11.90 45.79
CA ALA A 648 -14.25 -11.35 45.21
C ALA A 648 -14.88 -10.21 46.03
N LYS A 649 -14.92 -10.33 47.37
CA LYS A 649 -15.47 -9.29 48.27
C LYS A 649 -14.79 -7.92 48.12
N VAL A 650 -13.49 -7.90 47.80
CA VAL A 650 -12.73 -6.65 47.61
C VAL A 650 -13.11 -6.02 46.27
N LEU A 651 -13.22 -6.82 45.22
CA LEU A 651 -13.64 -6.36 43.90
C LEU A 651 -15.06 -5.81 43.87
N GLU A 652 -15.94 -6.31 44.74
CA GLU A 652 -17.29 -5.78 44.94
C GLU A 652 -17.23 -4.32 45.39
N SER A 653 -16.35 -4.00 46.34
CA SER A 653 -16.16 -2.63 46.82
C SER A 653 -15.56 -1.68 45.79
N PHE A 654 -14.93 -2.20 44.74
CA PHE A 654 -14.38 -1.43 43.63
C PHE A 654 -15.33 -1.30 42.43
N GLU A 655 -16.57 -1.82 42.53
CA GLU A 655 -17.54 -1.90 41.42
C GLU A 655 -17.00 -2.66 40.20
N LEU A 656 -15.87 -3.38 40.34
CA LEU A 656 -15.24 -4.10 39.25
C LEU A 656 -15.98 -5.40 38.95
N LEU A 657 -16.62 -6.01 39.97
CA LEU A 657 -17.46 -7.20 39.80
C LEU A 657 -18.63 -6.95 38.83
N ASP A 658 -19.23 -5.77 38.85
CA ASP A 658 -20.42 -5.46 38.04
C ASP A 658 -20.07 -5.09 36.60
N ALA A 659 -18.79 -4.88 36.31
CA ALA A 659 -18.30 -4.75 34.94
C ALA A 659 -18.27 -6.10 34.19
N PHE A 660 -18.29 -7.23 34.90
CA PHE A 660 -18.27 -8.57 34.29
C PHE A 660 -19.69 -9.08 33.96
N ASN A 661 -19.87 -9.67 32.78
CA ASN A 661 -21.17 -10.23 32.38
C ASN A 661 -21.53 -11.51 33.12
N VAL A 662 -20.53 -12.37 33.38
CA VAL A 662 -20.73 -13.68 34.00
C VAL A 662 -19.71 -13.90 35.11
N LYS A 663 -20.17 -14.40 36.26
CA LYS A 663 -19.36 -14.76 37.42
C LYS A 663 -19.41 -16.28 37.59
N LEU A 664 -18.27 -16.95 37.56
CA LEU A 664 -18.13 -18.40 37.71
C LEU A 664 -17.34 -18.73 38.97
N HIS A 665 -17.99 -19.39 39.92
CA HIS A 665 -17.37 -19.80 41.16
C HIS A 665 -16.62 -21.12 41.01
N VAL A 666 -15.34 -21.13 41.37
CA VAL A 666 -14.47 -22.31 41.41
C VAL A 666 -14.46 -22.85 42.83
N PRO A 667 -15.17 -23.95 43.10
CA PRO A 667 -15.28 -24.49 44.46
C PRO A 667 -13.96 -25.10 44.93
N THR A 668 -13.74 -25.08 46.24
CA THR A 668 -12.69 -25.87 46.87
C THR A 668 -13.05 -27.37 46.89
N LEU A 669 -12.05 -28.22 47.13
CA LEU A 669 -12.22 -29.66 47.09
C LEU A 669 -13.01 -30.15 48.30
N SER A 670 -14.13 -30.83 48.04
CA SER A 670 -14.78 -31.72 48.99
C SER A 670 -13.95 -32.98 49.22
N THR A 671 -14.16 -33.69 50.33
CA THR A 671 -13.48 -34.96 50.66
C THR A 671 -13.50 -35.96 49.49
N ASP A 672 -14.65 -36.17 48.85
CA ASP A 672 -14.78 -37.09 47.71
C ASP A 672 -14.01 -36.62 46.47
N ALA A 673 -14.00 -35.30 46.23
CA ALA A 673 -13.24 -34.71 45.13
C ALA A 673 -11.73 -34.86 45.36
N SER A 674 -11.25 -34.64 46.59
CA SER A 674 -9.85 -34.84 46.98
C SER A 674 -9.40 -36.28 46.74
N LEU A 675 -10.22 -37.27 47.10
CA LEU A 675 -9.94 -38.69 46.84
C LEU A 675 -9.83 -38.98 45.34
N ARG A 676 -10.70 -38.40 44.52
CA ARG A 676 -10.63 -38.55 43.05
C ARG A 676 -9.36 -37.93 42.48
N VAL A 677 -8.97 -36.73 42.95
CA VAL A 677 -7.71 -36.09 42.55
C VAL A 677 -6.52 -37.00 42.87
N LEU A 678 -6.44 -37.52 44.10
CA LEU A 678 -5.36 -38.41 44.54
C LEU A 678 -5.32 -39.70 43.72
N SER A 679 -6.48 -40.27 43.40
CA SER A 679 -6.56 -41.46 42.53
C SER A 679 -6.06 -41.19 41.11
N GLN A 680 -6.36 -40.01 40.54
CA GLN A 680 -5.89 -39.62 39.20
C GLN A 680 -4.39 -39.30 39.16
N LEU A 681 -3.80 -38.92 40.30
CA LEU A 681 -2.35 -38.74 40.46
C LEU A 681 -1.58 -40.07 40.60
N GLY A 682 -2.28 -41.21 40.59
CA GLY A 682 -1.67 -42.53 40.70
C GLY A 682 -1.39 -42.98 42.14
N VAL A 683 -1.99 -42.33 43.15
CA VAL A 683 -1.85 -42.74 44.55
C VAL A 683 -2.61 -44.03 44.80
N SER A 684 -1.88 -45.11 45.10
CA SER A 684 -2.47 -46.46 45.22
C SER A 684 -3.33 -46.63 46.48
N ASN A 685 -3.07 -45.84 47.53
CA ASN A 685 -3.75 -45.92 48.82
C ASN A 685 -4.69 -44.74 49.12
N ALA A 686 -5.26 -44.11 48.08
CA ALA A 686 -6.14 -42.96 48.24
C ALA A 686 -7.31 -43.21 49.22
N ALA A 687 -7.87 -44.42 49.25
CA ALA A 687 -8.97 -44.80 50.15
C ALA A 687 -8.57 -44.76 51.65
N GLU A 688 -7.30 -45.03 51.99
CA GLU A 688 -6.79 -44.98 53.38
C GLU A 688 -6.74 -43.54 53.93
N LEU A 689 -6.78 -42.52 53.05
CA LEU A 689 -6.70 -41.11 53.40
C LEU A 689 -8.07 -40.46 53.65
N GLN A 690 -9.17 -41.17 53.39
CA GLN A 690 -10.52 -40.69 53.63
C GLN A 690 -10.76 -40.16 55.06
N PRO A 691 -10.36 -40.86 56.16
CA PRO A 691 -10.56 -40.34 57.51
C PRO A 691 -9.79 -39.03 57.76
N VAL A 692 -8.56 -38.91 57.25
CA VAL A 692 -7.73 -37.70 57.37
C VAL A 692 -8.33 -36.53 56.58
N LEU A 693 -8.88 -36.79 55.40
CA LEU A 693 -9.54 -35.77 54.58
C LEU A 693 -10.91 -35.37 55.14
N SER A 694 -11.54 -36.20 55.97
CA SER A 694 -12.80 -35.88 56.65
C SER A 694 -12.60 -34.96 57.86
N THR A 695 -11.41 -34.96 58.47
CA THR A 695 -11.07 -34.02 59.55
C THR A 695 -10.79 -32.61 59.04
N VAL A 696 -10.48 -32.46 57.76
CA VAL A 696 -10.36 -31.18 57.06
C VAL A 696 -11.78 -30.61 56.84
N GLY A 697 -12.33 -29.95 57.86
CA GLY A 697 -13.70 -29.40 57.82
C GLY A 697 -13.91 -28.21 56.87
N ILE A 698 -12.82 -27.67 56.30
CA ILE A 698 -12.81 -26.53 55.39
C ILE A 698 -12.42 -27.03 54.00
N GLY A 699 -13.14 -26.66 52.95
CA GLY A 699 -12.83 -27.12 51.59
C GLY A 699 -11.36 -26.83 51.20
N LEU A 700 -10.69 -27.85 50.66
CA LEU A 700 -9.24 -27.83 50.44
C LEU A 700 -8.88 -27.26 49.05
N PRO A 701 -7.98 -26.27 48.92
CA PRO A 701 -7.54 -25.81 47.60
C PRO A 701 -6.70 -26.86 46.86
N ILE A 702 -6.93 -27.04 45.56
CA ILE A 702 -6.25 -28.08 44.76
C ILE A 702 -4.73 -27.96 44.76
N LYS A 703 -4.18 -26.74 44.64
CA LYS A 703 -2.72 -26.55 44.64
C LYS A 703 -2.08 -26.97 45.96
N LYS A 704 -2.78 -26.76 47.08
CA LYS A 704 -2.31 -27.19 48.40
C LYS A 704 -2.37 -28.72 48.53
N LEU A 705 -3.44 -29.35 48.04
CA LEU A 705 -3.53 -30.82 48.01
C LEU A 705 -2.40 -31.44 47.19
N LEU A 706 -2.09 -30.88 46.01
CA LEU A 706 -1.01 -31.36 45.15
C LEU A 706 0.35 -31.26 45.85
N LEU A 707 0.64 -30.12 46.48
CA LEU A 707 1.89 -29.91 47.22
C LEU A 707 2.02 -30.91 48.38
N VAL A 708 0.97 -31.06 49.18
CA VAL A 708 0.96 -31.98 50.33
C VAL A 708 1.09 -33.43 49.86
N ALA A 709 0.39 -33.80 48.78
CA ALA A 709 0.51 -35.13 48.18
C ALA A 709 1.94 -35.39 47.69
N GLU A 710 2.58 -34.43 47.02
CA GLU A 710 3.96 -34.57 46.55
C GLU A 710 4.97 -34.71 47.70
N MET A 711 4.83 -33.90 48.75
CA MET A 711 5.71 -33.95 49.93
C MET A 711 5.56 -35.24 50.76
N SER A 712 4.41 -35.90 50.68
CA SER A 712 4.09 -37.10 51.45
C SER A 712 4.15 -38.40 50.63
N MET A 713 4.45 -38.30 49.34
CA MET A 713 4.48 -39.43 48.42
C MET A 713 5.88 -40.07 48.36
N ALA A 714 5.93 -41.37 48.62
CA ALA A 714 7.12 -42.20 48.41
C ALA A 714 6.73 -43.45 47.61
N ALA A 715 7.37 -43.65 46.45
CA ALA A 715 7.12 -44.78 45.55
C ALA A 715 5.63 -45.00 45.18
N GLY A 716 4.87 -43.90 44.99
CA GLY A 716 3.44 -43.95 44.60
C GLY A 716 2.46 -44.23 45.75
N ARG A 717 2.96 -44.34 46.99
CA ARG A 717 2.16 -44.49 48.21
C ARG A 717 2.32 -43.27 49.11
N ILE A 718 1.25 -42.85 49.77
CA ILE A 718 1.27 -41.73 50.72
C ILE A 718 1.15 -42.30 52.14
N ASP A 719 2.06 -41.95 53.05
CA ASP A 719 1.92 -42.32 54.46
C ASP A 719 0.84 -41.43 55.14
N PRO A 720 -0.26 -41.98 55.67
CA PRO A 720 -1.32 -41.19 56.31
C PRO A 720 -0.85 -40.33 57.49
N ALA A 721 0.17 -40.76 58.23
CA ALA A 721 0.71 -40.00 59.37
C ALA A 721 1.47 -38.76 58.90
N LEU A 722 2.32 -38.93 57.88
CA LEU A 722 3.07 -37.85 57.24
C LEU A 722 2.15 -36.89 56.48
N PHE A 723 1.10 -37.40 55.83
CA PHE A 723 0.07 -36.59 55.18
C PHE A 723 -0.69 -35.73 56.18
N THR A 724 -1.02 -36.28 57.36
CA THR A 724 -1.69 -35.52 58.43
C THR A 724 -0.78 -34.44 59.00
N SER A 725 0.50 -34.75 59.25
CA SER A 725 1.44 -33.75 59.78
C SER A 725 1.69 -32.62 58.79
N THR A 726 1.86 -32.95 57.50
CA THR A 726 2.04 -31.94 56.43
C THR A 726 0.79 -31.08 56.21
N LEU A 727 -0.41 -31.62 56.41
CA LEU A 727 -1.65 -30.82 56.41
C LEU A 727 -1.72 -29.86 57.60
N GLN A 728 -1.27 -30.27 58.79
CA GLN A 728 -1.15 -29.41 59.98
C GLN A 728 -0.11 -28.31 59.75
N ASP A 729 1.07 -28.65 59.24
CA ASP A 729 2.13 -27.69 58.92
C ASP A 729 1.70 -26.67 57.86
N ALA A 730 0.84 -27.07 56.91
CA ALA A 730 0.24 -26.19 55.91
C ALA A 730 -0.92 -25.31 56.44
N GLY A 731 -1.30 -25.47 57.71
CA GLY A 731 -2.37 -24.73 58.38
C GLY A 731 -3.77 -25.03 57.81
N LEU A 732 -4.01 -26.28 57.40
CA LEU A 732 -5.27 -26.72 56.78
C LEU A 732 -6.14 -27.55 57.73
N ILE A 733 -5.56 -28.02 58.84
CA ILE A 733 -6.22 -28.73 59.94
C ILE A 733 -5.91 -28.00 61.25
#